data_AF-A0AAV1ZYV9-F1
#
_entry.id   AF-A0AAV1ZYV9-F1
#
_cell.length_a   1.000
_cell.length_b   1.000
_cell.length_c   1.000
_cell.angle_alpha   90.00
_cell.angle_beta   90.00
_cell.angle_gamma   90.00
#
_symmetry.space_group_name_H-M   'P 1'
#
loop_
_entity.id
_entity.type
_entity.pdbx_description
1 polymer ?
#
loop_
_entity_poly.entity_id
_entity_poly.type
_entity_poly.pdbx_seq_one_letter_code
_entity_poly.pdbx_strand_id
1 'polypeptide(L)'
;MGVQNGQLRFAGRVAVVTGAGGGLGREYALLLAERGAAVVVNDLGGTRSGEGKSSAAADAVVKEIKSKGGKAVADYNSVEEGDKIIKTAIDNFGRIDILINNAGILRDKSFANISIEDWDLIHRVHLRGSFIVTKAAWSYFRRQNYGRVIMTASGAGIYGNFGQSNYSAAKLGVLGLCNTLAIEGKKYNIHCNTIVPIAASRLTQDILPPDIFDQLKPSCVSPVVAWLCHESCEDSGGVYEAAGGWIGKYQWQRSAGKAFIPLETLTVEAVRDNWSAITDMTDSNTPSSLQEQTVALMESLSGTSEPRPKPSQVSHDDPDMFCYDQDKAILYALAVGMSTKEPSALDFLYENSDNFKILPTFGTIAGMNSLFSSDVLREQIEKLNGDPTRLLHGEQYLELYQPFSPSAALTSKCRLVDVLDKGSGAVVIVEEDTFNENNQLVMHSEWTIFLVGAGNFGGKRSTDKGKKVQSPPNRKPDAVVEEKTSIDQAALYRLCGDKNPIHIDPSFAAVGGFSEPILHGLCSLGYAARHVLKQYANYDVKLFKAIMARFANPILPGHTLRTEMWKENNRIHFESTCVETGKKVISGAYIDLIRTSPNTTNGPSESATVKSGATLKSRFIFKTMADQLSQMPELASKIQAVYEWNILQNGKTAATYTVDLKTGSGKIIEGTINGIKPGCTLIIEDEDMLALVTGKLDPQKAFMSGKLKIKGNIMLTQKLKPLLSARPKVDLTKSQNGPKLDLKCDKIFEKLGEKLKKNPDLASSIKTIYQWNVKKDGKIVSTWTLDLKNGPGSVYKGTPKNDKPDCTFILEDDLFTQIMDGSTDPQKAFMSGKLKITGNVLASQKLQAIWENPEEEEEKMSFAPAPENNELPMKSDFVFEAFAERLHEEPELAKKIKVVYHWNVLQSGKKGSEWTVDLKSGSGSIYRGPPKSGRADVTLTMEDEDVILMMLGKLNPQRAFMTGRLKIKGNIMLTQKLNQLWQEILKSDRAVELPILSAILGDKPFDPTLRSETCFVELGKRVSRQPDLITKLNTAFEWNVTKDGKKKTQWILDLKSAKPMLCRGPAKEGVKPTISITINDDVFADWIHFKINPNQVLSDKGTKIEGDVSIVSKLLDNLKVASKL
;
A
#
# COMPACT_ATOMS: atom_id res chain seq x y z
N MET A 1 -13.58 5.77 31.02
CA MET A 1 -15.06 5.96 31.05
C MET A 1 -15.65 5.06 29.97
N GLY A 2 -16.58 4.18 30.33
CA GLY A 2 -17.15 3.21 29.40
C GLY A 2 -18.16 3.86 28.45
N VAL A 3 -17.96 3.72 27.14
CA VAL A 3 -18.94 4.13 26.14
C VAL A 3 -19.93 2.98 25.95
N GLN A 4 -21.18 3.22 26.30
CA GLN A 4 -22.31 2.32 26.06
C GLN A 4 -22.56 2.17 24.55
N ASN A 5 -22.99 0.97 24.13
CA ASN A 5 -23.58 0.66 22.83
C ASN A 5 -24.92 1.42 22.62
N GLY A 6 -24.87 2.74 22.49
CA GLY A 6 -26.00 3.62 22.19
C GLY A 6 -25.84 4.31 20.84
N GLN A 7 -26.91 4.39 20.05
CA GLN A 7 -26.96 5.19 18.83
C GLN A 7 -26.63 6.67 19.17
N LEU A 8 -25.81 7.35 18.34
CA LEU A 8 -25.51 8.78 18.55
C LEU A 8 -26.79 9.63 18.37
N ARG A 9 -27.09 10.49 19.36
CA ARG A 9 -28.30 11.31 19.43
C ARG A 9 -27.93 12.77 19.70
N PHE A 10 -28.82 13.67 19.29
CA PHE A 10 -28.70 15.12 19.48
C PHE A 10 -29.86 15.67 20.31
N ALA A 11 -30.44 14.82 21.16
CA ALA A 11 -31.54 15.21 22.04
C ALA A 11 -31.12 16.40 22.92
N GLY A 12 -31.95 17.44 22.95
CA GLY A 12 -31.68 18.66 23.73
C GLY A 12 -30.69 19.63 23.07
N ARG A 13 -30.18 19.32 21.87
CA ARG A 13 -29.34 20.23 21.08
C ARG A 13 -30.15 21.03 20.07
N VAL A 14 -29.77 22.29 19.86
CA VAL A 14 -30.34 23.16 18.81
C VAL A 14 -29.32 23.38 17.70
N ALA A 15 -29.70 23.03 16.48
CA ALA A 15 -28.87 23.17 15.29
C ALA A 15 -29.42 24.26 14.36
N VAL A 16 -28.53 25.13 13.88
CA VAL A 16 -28.81 26.07 12.79
C VAL A 16 -28.08 25.58 11.54
N VAL A 17 -28.81 25.39 10.44
CA VAL A 17 -28.23 25.01 9.15
C VAL A 17 -28.58 26.08 8.13
N THR A 18 -27.57 26.76 7.58
CA THR A 18 -27.76 27.79 6.54
C THR A 18 -27.79 27.17 5.14
N GLY A 19 -28.65 27.69 4.26
CA GLY A 19 -28.88 27.10 2.94
C GLY A 19 -29.49 25.70 3.00
N ALA A 20 -30.43 25.50 3.93
CA ALA A 20 -31.02 24.20 4.25
C ALA A 20 -32.29 23.87 3.44
N GLY A 21 -32.69 24.71 2.49
CA GLY A 21 -33.87 24.50 1.64
C GLY A 21 -33.69 23.42 0.57
N GLY A 22 -32.45 22.96 0.32
CA GLY A 22 -32.16 21.90 -0.65
C GLY A 22 -30.75 21.31 -0.50
N GLY A 23 -30.43 20.31 -1.33
CA GLY A 23 -29.10 19.72 -1.42
C GLY A 23 -28.53 19.22 -0.09
N LEU A 24 -27.25 19.53 0.17
CA LEU A 24 -26.51 19.13 1.37
C LEU A 24 -27.15 19.66 2.66
N GLY A 25 -27.49 20.95 2.70
CA GLY A 25 -28.09 21.58 3.88
C GLY A 25 -29.40 20.92 4.30
N ARG A 26 -30.26 20.54 3.34
CA ARG A 26 -31.50 19.80 3.61
C ARG A 26 -31.21 18.45 4.27
N GLU A 27 -30.25 17.68 3.76
CA GLU A 27 -29.89 16.36 4.33
C GLU A 27 -29.28 16.49 5.74
N TYR A 28 -28.48 17.53 6.01
CA TYR A 28 -27.97 17.81 7.35
C TYR A 28 -29.11 18.10 8.33
N ALA A 29 -30.06 18.96 7.93
CA ALA A 29 -31.21 19.31 8.75
C ALA A 29 -32.10 18.09 9.06
N LEU A 30 -32.38 17.26 8.06
CA LEU A 30 -33.17 16.04 8.23
C LEU A 30 -32.49 15.04 9.18
N LEU A 31 -31.20 14.76 8.98
CA LEU A 31 -30.47 13.80 9.80
C LEU A 31 -30.37 14.25 11.26
N LEU A 32 -30.03 15.52 11.51
CA LEU A 32 -29.95 16.05 12.88
C LEU A 32 -31.32 15.99 13.58
N ALA A 33 -32.40 16.34 12.88
CA ALA A 33 -33.75 16.27 13.42
C ALA A 33 -34.21 14.83 13.72
N GLU A 34 -33.95 13.88 12.81
CA GLU A 34 -34.20 12.43 13.02
C GLU A 34 -33.49 11.92 14.29
N ARG A 35 -32.30 12.46 14.54
CA ARG A 35 -31.47 12.11 15.70
C ARG A 35 -31.78 12.94 16.96
N GLY A 36 -32.81 13.77 16.92
CA GLY A 36 -33.42 14.42 18.09
C GLY A 36 -33.05 15.89 18.31
N ALA A 37 -32.31 16.53 17.40
CA ALA A 37 -32.05 17.96 17.46
C ALA A 37 -33.32 18.77 17.14
N ALA A 38 -33.44 19.96 17.74
CA ALA A 38 -34.32 20.99 17.22
C ALA A 38 -33.57 21.81 16.16
N VAL A 39 -34.15 21.99 14.98
CA VAL A 39 -33.42 22.54 13.82
C VAL A 39 -34.01 23.86 13.34
N VAL A 40 -33.19 24.89 13.21
CA VAL A 40 -33.50 26.09 12.43
C VAL A 40 -33.05 25.85 10.99
N VAL A 41 -34.03 25.80 10.09
CA VAL A 41 -33.83 25.62 8.65
C VAL A 41 -33.76 27.01 8.02
N ASN A 42 -32.55 27.56 7.87
CA ASN A 42 -32.35 28.85 7.21
C ASN A 42 -32.18 28.65 5.70
N ASP A 43 -32.98 29.36 4.90
CA ASP A 43 -32.79 29.46 3.46
C ASP A 43 -33.39 30.76 2.91
N LEU A 44 -32.64 31.50 2.09
CA LEU A 44 -33.14 32.71 1.44
C LEU A 44 -34.15 32.39 0.33
N GLY A 45 -34.09 31.19 -0.26
CA GLY A 45 -34.93 30.74 -1.38
C GLY A 45 -34.61 31.42 -2.71
N GLY A 46 -33.37 31.90 -2.87
CA GLY A 46 -32.87 32.46 -4.13
C GLY A 46 -32.35 31.40 -5.10
N THR A 47 -31.97 31.84 -6.30
CA THR A 47 -31.38 31.00 -7.36
C THR A 47 -29.91 30.69 -7.08
N ARG A 48 -29.32 29.75 -7.86
CA ARG A 48 -27.88 29.43 -7.85
C ARG A 48 -26.99 30.68 -8.06
N SER A 49 -27.46 31.65 -8.84
CA SER A 49 -26.72 32.89 -9.14
C SER A 49 -26.88 33.95 -8.05
N GLY A 50 -27.64 33.68 -6.97
CA GLY A 50 -27.87 34.61 -5.86
C GLY A 50 -28.97 35.63 -6.12
N GLU A 51 -29.94 35.32 -6.99
CA GLU A 51 -31.06 36.21 -7.33
C GLU A 51 -32.37 35.74 -6.68
N GLY A 52 -33.23 36.67 -6.28
CA GLY A 52 -34.55 36.38 -5.72
C GLY A 52 -34.56 35.95 -4.25
N LYS A 53 -35.76 35.87 -3.68
CA LYS A 53 -36.04 35.46 -2.29
C LYS A 53 -37.37 34.73 -2.24
N SER A 54 -37.45 33.61 -1.51
CA SER A 54 -38.68 32.83 -1.35
C SER A 54 -38.70 32.08 -0.02
N SER A 55 -39.83 32.08 0.69
CA SER A 55 -39.97 31.30 1.92
C SER A 55 -40.15 29.79 1.67
N ALA A 56 -40.62 29.43 0.47
CA ALA A 56 -41.13 28.09 0.16
C ALA A 56 -40.08 26.97 0.36
N ALA A 57 -38.80 27.25 0.10
CA ALA A 57 -37.74 26.25 0.22
C ALA A 57 -37.51 25.82 1.68
N ALA A 58 -37.38 26.78 2.60
CA ALA A 58 -37.25 26.49 4.03
C ALA A 58 -38.53 25.86 4.60
N ASP A 59 -39.70 26.38 4.20
CA ASP A 59 -41.01 25.88 4.66
C ASP A 59 -41.23 24.40 4.30
N ALA A 60 -40.83 23.99 3.10
CA ALA A 60 -40.95 22.61 2.63
C ALA A 60 -40.14 21.64 3.51
N VAL A 61 -38.90 21.99 3.84
CA VAL A 61 -38.02 21.16 4.68
C VAL A 61 -38.50 21.13 6.13
N VAL A 62 -38.98 22.24 6.67
CA VAL A 62 -39.60 22.26 8.01
C VAL A 62 -40.83 21.36 8.08
N LYS A 63 -41.69 21.41 7.05
CA LYS A 63 -42.86 20.54 6.95
C LYS A 63 -42.46 19.07 6.92
N GLU A 64 -41.39 18.73 6.18
CA GLU A 64 -40.86 17.37 6.12
C GLU A 64 -40.28 16.90 7.46
N ILE A 65 -39.52 17.75 8.17
CA ILE A 65 -39.00 17.42 9.50
C ILE A 65 -40.16 17.17 10.47
N LYS A 66 -41.17 18.05 10.49
CA LYS A 66 -42.34 17.92 11.37
C LYS A 66 -43.16 16.67 11.05
N SER A 67 -43.33 16.30 9.78
CA SER A 67 -44.06 15.09 9.40
C SER A 67 -43.35 13.80 9.83
N LYS A 68 -42.01 13.84 9.99
CA LYS A 68 -41.20 12.75 10.56
C LYS A 68 -41.08 12.82 12.10
N GLY A 69 -41.83 13.70 12.76
CA GLY A 69 -41.85 13.83 14.23
C GLY A 69 -40.69 14.64 14.82
N GLY A 70 -39.88 15.30 14.00
CA GLY A 70 -38.81 16.19 14.44
C GLY A 70 -39.29 17.61 14.79
N LYS A 71 -38.42 18.39 15.43
CA LYS A 71 -38.69 19.80 15.76
C LYS A 71 -37.92 20.71 14.83
N ALA A 72 -38.61 21.59 14.10
CA ALA A 72 -37.96 22.59 13.26
C ALA A 72 -38.75 23.89 13.11
N VAL A 73 -38.04 24.98 12.84
CA VAL A 73 -38.58 26.30 12.48
C VAL A 73 -37.81 26.84 11.27
N ALA A 74 -38.51 27.57 10.39
CA ALA A 74 -37.90 28.17 9.21
C ALA A 74 -37.29 29.53 9.55
N ASP A 75 -36.22 29.88 8.84
CA ASP A 75 -35.66 31.23 8.82
C ASP A 75 -35.40 31.66 7.37
N TYR A 76 -35.77 32.90 7.03
CA TYR A 76 -35.75 33.42 5.65
C TYR A 76 -34.74 34.56 5.46
N ASN A 77 -33.84 34.76 6.42
CA ASN A 77 -32.87 35.86 6.38
C ASN A 77 -31.66 35.48 5.52
N SER A 78 -31.01 36.48 4.92
CA SER A 78 -29.70 36.26 4.29
C SER A 78 -28.67 35.94 5.38
N VAL A 79 -27.65 35.15 5.05
CA VAL A 79 -26.50 34.93 5.95
C VAL A 79 -25.72 36.21 6.25
N GLU A 80 -25.95 37.27 5.47
CA GLU A 80 -25.44 38.61 5.75
C GLU A 80 -26.10 39.26 6.99
N GLU A 81 -27.27 38.75 7.41
CA GLU A 81 -28.06 39.17 8.57
C GLU A 81 -28.02 38.10 9.66
N GLY A 82 -26.82 37.57 9.94
CA GLY A 82 -26.66 36.39 10.80
C GLY A 82 -27.16 36.57 12.23
N ASP A 83 -27.24 37.80 12.76
CA ASP A 83 -27.87 38.08 14.05
C ASP A 83 -29.36 37.69 14.07
N LYS A 84 -30.09 37.94 12.99
CA LYS A 84 -31.50 37.54 12.84
C LYS A 84 -31.65 36.03 12.79
N ILE A 85 -30.76 35.34 12.06
CA ILE A 85 -30.75 33.87 11.97
C ILE A 85 -30.56 33.25 13.36
N ILE A 86 -29.57 33.73 14.11
CA ILE A 86 -29.32 33.23 15.47
C ILE A 86 -30.48 33.60 16.40
N LYS A 87 -31.07 34.80 16.27
CA LYS A 87 -32.25 35.20 17.03
C LYS A 87 -33.41 34.22 16.83
N THR A 88 -33.65 33.73 15.62
CA THR A 88 -34.67 32.70 15.36
C THR A 88 -34.45 31.43 16.20
N ALA A 89 -33.19 30.98 16.38
CA ALA A 89 -32.88 29.85 17.25
C ALA A 89 -33.18 30.15 18.73
N ILE A 90 -32.79 31.33 19.18
CA ILE A 90 -32.98 31.75 20.58
C ILE A 90 -34.46 31.95 20.90
N ASP A 91 -35.22 32.64 20.06
CA ASP A 91 -36.64 32.91 20.29
C ASP A 91 -37.47 31.62 20.35
N ASN A 92 -37.14 30.62 19.53
CA ASN A 92 -37.94 29.40 19.40
C ASN A 92 -37.48 28.27 20.33
N PHE A 93 -36.18 28.20 20.63
CA PHE A 93 -35.60 27.06 21.37
C PHE A 93 -34.72 27.47 22.56
N GLY A 94 -34.50 28.77 22.78
CA GLY A 94 -33.78 29.32 23.94
C GLY A 94 -32.27 29.16 23.91
N ARG A 95 -31.70 28.48 22.91
CA ARG A 95 -30.27 28.16 22.82
C ARG A 95 -29.82 27.88 21.39
N ILE A 96 -28.51 27.77 21.21
CA ILE A 96 -27.86 27.25 20.00
C ILE A 96 -26.64 26.43 20.42
N ASP A 97 -26.49 25.25 19.81
CA ASP A 97 -25.42 24.28 20.10
C ASP A 97 -24.58 23.94 18.86
N ILE A 98 -25.23 23.87 17.69
CA ILE A 98 -24.63 23.45 16.43
C ILE A 98 -24.90 24.53 15.38
N LEU A 99 -23.87 24.94 14.64
CA LEU A 99 -23.98 25.84 13.51
C LEU A 99 -23.29 25.24 12.29
N ILE A 100 -24.05 25.01 11.21
CA ILE A 100 -23.52 24.51 9.94
C ILE A 100 -23.64 25.62 8.90
N ASN A 101 -22.50 26.25 8.57
CA ASN A 101 -22.40 27.28 7.55
C ASN A 101 -22.28 26.64 6.15
N ASN A 102 -23.43 26.37 5.53
CA ASN A 102 -23.53 25.67 4.25
C ASN A 102 -24.04 26.55 3.09
N ALA A 103 -24.71 27.67 3.37
CA ALA A 103 -25.25 28.56 2.33
C ALA A 103 -24.21 28.96 1.27
N GLY A 104 -24.64 28.99 0.01
CA GLY A 104 -23.72 29.24 -1.10
C GLY A 104 -24.38 29.44 -2.46
N ILE A 105 -23.65 30.11 -3.35
CA ILE A 105 -24.05 30.50 -4.71
C ILE A 105 -22.84 30.35 -5.66
N LEU A 106 -23.05 30.47 -6.98
CA LEU A 106 -21.98 30.40 -7.97
C LEU A 106 -22.09 31.54 -8.99
N ARG A 107 -20.92 32.09 -9.38
CA ARG A 107 -20.73 33.14 -10.40
C ARG A 107 -19.46 32.82 -11.18
N ASP A 108 -19.49 31.69 -11.89
CA ASP A 108 -18.32 31.12 -12.56
C ASP A 108 -18.00 31.91 -13.85
N LYS A 109 -16.80 32.48 -13.93
CA LYS A 109 -16.26 33.20 -15.08
C LYS A 109 -14.74 33.09 -15.10
N SER A 110 -14.12 33.12 -16.29
CA SER A 110 -12.66 33.26 -16.39
C SER A 110 -12.19 34.53 -15.67
N PHE A 111 -10.96 34.52 -15.15
CA PHE A 111 -10.45 35.58 -14.27
C PHE A 111 -10.65 36.99 -14.84
N ALA A 112 -10.34 37.20 -16.11
CA ALA A 112 -10.49 38.50 -16.79
C ALA A 112 -11.95 38.99 -16.94
N ASN A 113 -12.93 38.07 -16.86
CA ASN A 113 -14.34 38.35 -17.09
C ASN A 113 -15.16 38.44 -15.79
N ILE A 114 -14.55 38.18 -14.63
CA ILE A 114 -15.21 38.35 -13.33
C ILE A 114 -15.41 39.84 -13.09
N SER A 115 -16.66 40.27 -12.90
CA SER A 115 -16.94 41.64 -12.46
C SER A 115 -16.72 41.79 -10.96
N ILE A 116 -16.60 43.03 -10.48
CA ILE A 116 -16.46 43.31 -9.04
C ILE A 116 -17.69 42.80 -8.28
N GLU A 117 -18.87 42.91 -8.85
CA GLU A 117 -20.11 42.41 -8.25
C GLU A 117 -20.13 40.89 -8.14
N ASP A 118 -19.66 40.18 -9.16
CA ASP A 118 -19.51 38.71 -9.12
C ASP A 118 -18.51 38.29 -8.03
N TRP A 119 -17.42 39.04 -7.85
CA TRP A 119 -16.44 38.80 -6.79
C TRP A 119 -17.04 39.06 -5.40
N ASP A 120 -17.63 40.24 -5.21
CA ASP A 120 -18.12 40.70 -3.93
C ASP A 120 -19.29 39.84 -3.44
N LEU A 121 -20.23 39.49 -4.33
CA LEU A 121 -21.39 38.69 -3.96
C LEU A 121 -20.97 37.30 -3.44
N ILE A 122 -20.00 36.66 -4.11
CA ILE A 122 -19.44 35.38 -3.67
C ILE A 122 -18.81 35.50 -2.28
N HIS A 123 -18.00 36.55 -2.04
CA HIS A 123 -17.38 36.77 -0.73
C HIS A 123 -18.39 37.12 0.37
N ARG A 124 -19.42 37.92 0.04
CA ARG A 124 -20.48 38.32 0.97
C ARG A 124 -21.27 37.13 1.48
N VAL A 125 -21.66 36.21 0.58
CA VAL A 125 -22.44 35.03 0.97
C VAL A 125 -21.57 33.98 1.67
N HIS A 126 -20.43 33.60 1.07
CA HIS A 126 -19.67 32.46 1.56
C HIS A 126 -18.80 32.78 2.77
N LEU A 127 -17.90 33.76 2.65
CA LEU A 127 -16.91 34.04 3.69
C LEU A 127 -17.48 34.97 4.76
N ARG A 128 -17.98 36.14 4.34
CA ARG A 128 -18.52 37.15 5.26
C ARG A 128 -19.80 36.64 5.93
N GLY A 129 -20.69 35.96 5.21
CA GLY A 129 -21.89 35.34 5.77
C GLY A 129 -21.54 34.33 6.87
N SER A 130 -20.65 33.37 6.59
CA SER A 130 -20.19 32.40 7.59
C SER A 130 -19.59 33.07 8.84
N PHE A 131 -18.81 34.14 8.64
CA PHE A 131 -18.27 34.95 9.73
C PHE A 131 -19.38 35.60 10.58
N ILE A 132 -20.35 36.27 9.96
CA ILE A 132 -21.41 37.01 10.68
C ILE A 132 -22.28 36.05 11.49
N VAL A 133 -22.73 34.96 10.88
CA VAL A 133 -23.59 33.98 11.56
C VAL A 133 -22.84 33.33 12.73
N THR A 134 -21.58 32.95 12.52
CA THR A 134 -20.75 32.35 13.59
C THR A 134 -20.47 33.34 14.71
N LYS A 135 -20.17 34.60 14.37
CA LYS A 135 -19.97 35.68 15.35
C LYS A 135 -21.22 35.91 16.21
N ALA A 136 -22.40 35.90 15.61
CA ALA A 136 -23.68 36.04 16.34
C ALA A 136 -23.91 34.87 17.32
N ALA A 137 -23.54 33.64 16.95
CA ALA A 137 -23.66 32.45 17.80
C ALA A 137 -22.60 32.38 18.92
N TRP A 138 -21.42 32.95 18.70
CA TRP A 138 -20.22 32.72 19.53
C TRP A 138 -20.43 33.02 21.02
N SER A 139 -21.11 34.12 21.35
CA SER A 139 -21.35 34.48 22.75
C SER A 139 -22.22 33.46 23.50
N TYR A 140 -23.15 32.82 22.79
CA TYR A 140 -24.00 31.77 23.34
C TYR A 140 -23.20 30.49 23.57
N PHE A 141 -22.36 30.09 22.62
CA PHE A 141 -21.49 28.92 22.79
C PHE A 141 -20.54 29.07 23.98
N ARG A 142 -19.91 30.25 24.12
CA ARG A 142 -19.01 30.55 25.25
C ARG A 142 -19.70 30.46 26.60
N ARG A 143 -20.92 31.02 26.73
CA ARG A 143 -21.70 30.95 27.97
C ARG A 143 -22.15 29.52 28.31
N GLN A 144 -22.43 28.70 27.30
CA GLN A 144 -22.87 27.32 27.46
C GLN A 144 -21.72 26.32 27.67
N ASN A 145 -20.46 26.75 27.44
CA ASN A 145 -19.29 25.87 27.39
C ASN A 145 -19.50 24.66 26.43
N TYR A 146 -20.15 24.93 25.30
CA TYR A 146 -20.43 23.96 24.25
C TYR A 146 -20.71 24.68 22.94
N GLY A 147 -20.08 24.24 21.86
CA GLY A 147 -20.44 24.62 20.50
C GLY A 147 -19.83 23.69 19.47
N ARG A 148 -20.52 23.48 18.36
CA ARG A 148 -20.01 22.76 17.20
C ARG A 148 -20.28 23.56 15.94
N VAL A 149 -19.23 23.91 15.21
CA VAL A 149 -19.30 24.76 14.02
C VAL A 149 -18.71 24.00 12.83
N ILE A 150 -19.44 24.03 11.72
CA ILE A 150 -18.98 23.47 10.45
C ILE A 150 -18.87 24.58 9.42
N MET A 151 -17.70 24.65 8.77
CA MET A 151 -17.44 25.49 7.61
C MET A 151 -17.44 24.64 6.35
N THR A 152 -18.11 25.09 5.29
CA THR A 152 -18.14 24.37 4.01
C THR A 152 -17.17 24.97 3.00
N ALA A 153 -16.01 24.34 2.84
CA ALA A 153 -15.03 24.61 1.78
C ALA A 153 -15.38 23.83 0.50
N SER A 154 -14.43 23.64 -0.42
CA SER A 154 -14.61 22.89 -1.66
C SER A 154 -13.26 22.44 -2.24
N GLY A 155 -13.27 21.41 -3.07
CA GLY A 155 -12.07 21.00 -3.82
C GLY A 155 -11.53 22.13 -4.70
N ALA A 156 -12.40 22.97 -5.26
CA ALA A 156 -12.01 24.18 -5.99
C ALA A 156 -11.27 25.20 -5.11
N GLY A 157 -11.58 25.27 -3.82
CA GLY A 157 -10.82 26.07 -2.86
C GLY A 157 -9.43 25.48 -2.57
N ILE A 158 -9.35 24.16 -2.36
CA ILE A 158 -8.11 23.46 -2.01
C ILE A 158 -7.11 23.44 -3.18
N TYR A 159 -7.59 23.10 -4.38
CA TYR A 159 -6.73 22.82 -5.55
C TYR A 159 -6.76 23.91 -6.62
N GLY A 160 -7.71 24.85 -6.53
CA GLY A 160 -8.07 25.71 -7.65
C GLY A 160 -8.97 25.00 -8.67
N ASN A 161 -9.77 25.78 -9.40
CA ASN A 161 -10.53 25.30 -10.54
C ASN A 161 -10.69 26.41 -11.59
N PHE A 162 -10.66 26.06 -12.86
CA PHE A 162 -10.76 27.04 -13.94
C PHE A 162 -12.10 27.78 -13.88
N GLY A 163 -12.06 29.11 -14.02
CA GLY A 163 -13.27 29.94 -14.02
C GLY A 163 -13.90 30.20 -12.65
N GLN A 164 -13.21 29.87 -11.56
CA GLN A 164 -13.78 29.94 -10.20
C GLN A 164 -12.90 30.70 -9.19
N SER A 165 -12.06 31.65 -9.62
CA SER A 165 -11.13 32.33 -8.70
C SER A 165 -11.80 33.06 -7.53
N ASN A 166 -12.97 33.67 -7.75
CA ASN A 166 -13.81 34.27 -6.69
C ASN A 166 -14.29 33.21 -5.68
N TYR A 167 -14.81 32.09 -6.18
CA TYR A 167 -15.33 30.99 -5.36
C TYR A 167 -14.22 30.25 -4.62
N SER A 168 -13.12 29.91 -5.29
CA SER A 168 -11.93 29.30 -4.70
C SER A 168 -11.37 30.17 -3.56
N ALA A 169 -11.24 31.48 -3.77
CA ALA A 169 -10.76 32.41 -2.75
C ALA A 169 -11.66 32.41 -1.50
N ALA A 170 -12.97 32.54 -1.69
CA ALA A 170 -13.92 32.52 -0.58
C ALA A 170 -13.92 31.18 0.17
N LYS A 171 -13.82 30.05 -0.54
CA LYS A 171 -13.86 28.70 0.03
C LYS A 171 -12.60 28.32 0.78
N LEU A 172 -11.42 28.78 0.36
CA LEU A 172 -10.20 28.63 1.15
C LEU A 172 -10.16 29.65 2.30
N GLY A 173 -10.77 30.82 2.13
CA GLY A 173 -10.95 31.81 3.20
C GLY A 173 -11.73 31.29 4.40
N VAL A 174 -12.79 30.49 4.19
CA VAL A 174 -13.53 29.89 5.32
C VAL A 174 -12.71 28.83 6.07
N LEU A 175 -11.77 28.16 5.40
CA LEU A 175 -10.81 27.28 6.07
C LEU A 175 -9.86 28.10 6.97
N GLY A 176 -9.34 29.23 6.48
CA GLY A 176 -8.55 30.15 7.30
C GLY A 176 -9.31 30.65 8.54
N LEU A 177 -10.59 31.02 8.37
CA LEU A 177 -11.47 31.38 9.49
C LEU A 177 -11.65 30.24 10.50
N CYS A 178 -11.87 29.01 10.02
CA CYS A 178 -12.02 27.81 10.84
C CYS A 178 -10.79 27.57 11.74
N ASN A 179 -9.58 27.69 11.18
CA ASN A 179 -8.32 27.46 11.89
C ASN A 179 -8.23 28.34 13.16
N THR A 180 -8.53 29.63 13.04
CA THR A 180 -8.48 30.55 14.18
C THR A 180 -9.61 30.26 15.19
N LEU A 181 -10.83 30.02 14.72
CA LEU A 181 -11.96 29.73 15.60
C LEU A 181 -11.78 28.43 16.39
N ALA A 182 -11.14 27.41 15.81
CA ALA A 182 -10.81 26.18 16.50
C ALA A 182 -9.88 26.43 17.71
N ILE A 183 -8.93 27.36 17.58
CA ILE A 183 -7.99 27.75 18.64
C ILE A 183 -8.72 28.57 19.71
N GLU A 184 -9.46 29.62 19.32
CA GLU A 184 -10.20 30.49 20.24
C GLU A 184 -11.29 29.73 21.01
N GLY A 185 -11.90 28.74 20.37
CA GLY A 185 -12.99 27.94 20.90
C GLY A 185 -12.58 26.85 21.88
N LYS A 186 -11.32 26.39 21.83
CA LYS A 186 -10.82 25.21 22.58
C LYS A 186 -11.11 25.28 24.07
N LYS A 187 -10.86 26.43 24.71
CA LYS A 187 -11.09 26.63 26.15
C LYS A 187 -12.57 26.53 26.55
N TYR A 188 -13.48 26.74 25.61
CA TYR A 188 -14.92 26.79 25.84
C TYR A 188 -15.67 25.56 25.30
N ASN A 189 -14.95 24.47 24.95
CA ASN A 189 -15.50 23.28 24.30
C ASN A 189 -16.32 23.65 23.04
N ILE A 190 -15.78 24.59 22.26
CA ILE A 190 -16.30 24.98 20.95
C ILE A 190 -15.38 24.39 19.90
N HIS A 191 -15.89 23.46 19.11
CA HIS A 191 -15.13 22.86 18.01
C HIS A 191 -15.55 23.48 16.69
N CYS A 192 -14.58 23.81 15.85
CA CYS A 192 -14.83 24.32 14.51
C CYS A 192 -14.09 23.43 13.52
N ASN A 193 -14.80 22.77 12.60
CA ASN A 193 -14.21 21.90 11.58
C ASN A 193 -14.66 22.34 10.18
N THR A 194 -13.88 21.97 9.18
CA THR A 194 -14.16 22.25 7.77
C THR A 194 -14.54 20.97 7.04
N ILE A 195 -15.56 21.02 6.20
CA ILE A 195 -15.88 19.96 5.25
C ILE A 195 -15.57 20.39 3.81
N VAL A 196 -15.18 19.42 2.99
CA VAL A 196 -14.93 19.53 1.55
C VAL A 196 -15.85 18.51 0.87
N PRO A 197 -17.14 18.86 0.65
CA PRO A 197 -18.10 17.91 0.14
C PRO A 197 -17.99 17.74 -1.39
N ILE A 198 -18.19 16.52 -1.87
CA ILE A 198 -18.55 16.24 -3.26
C ILE A 198 -19.90 15.53 -3.25
N ALA A 199 -20.91 16.19 -3.80
CA ALA A 199 -22.24 15.62 -3.94
C ALA A 199 -22.87 16.02 -5.27
N ALA A 200 -23.57 15.05 -5.86
CA ALA A 200 -24.54 15.25 -6.91
C ALA A 200 -25.56 16.29 -6.44
N SER A 201 -25.71 17.34 -7.22
CA SER A 201 -26.69 18.38 -7.00
C SER A 201 -27.28 18.77 -8.35
N ARG A 202 -28.29 19.65 -8.36
CA ARG A 202 -28.77 20.29 -9.60
C ARG A 202 -27.63 20.93 -10.42
N LEU A 203 -26.46 21.16 -9.81
CA LEU A 203 -25.30 21.81 -10.43
C LEU A 203 -24.45 20.86 -11.27
N THR A 204 -24.57 19.54 -11.09
CA THR A 204 -23.70 18.51 -11.72
C THR A 204 -24.49 17.47 -12.52
N GLN A 205 -25.81 17.64 -12.64
CA GLN A 205 -26.75 16.68 -13.24
C GLN A 205 -26.53 16.46 -14.74
N ASP A 206 -26.09 17.48 -15.48
CA ASP A 206 -25.87 17.40 -16.93
C ASP A 206 -24.43 16.99 -17.30
N ILE A 207 -23.56 16.81 -16.30
CA ILE A 207 -22.11 16.54 -16.48
C ILE A 207 -21.76 15.12 -16.05
N LEU A 208 -22.42 14.60 -15.01
CA LEU A 208 -22.12 13.29 -14.45
C LEU A 208 -23.02 12.20 -15.08
N PRO A 209 -22.45 11.05 -15.48
CA PRO A 209 -23.24 9.86 -15.83
C PRO A 209 -24.27 9.51 -14.73
N PRO A 210 -25.48 9.04 -15.09
CA PRO A 210 -26.57 8.80 -14.12
C PRO A 210 -26.20 7.86 -12.96
N ASP A 211 -25.37 6.85 -13.23
CA ASP A 211 -24.86 5.88 -12.27
C ASP A 211 -23.89 6.49 -11.24
N ILE A 212 -23.08 7.47 -11.65
CA ILE A 212 -22.19 8.23 -10.76
C ILE A 212 -23.00 9.27 -9.96
N PHE A 213 -23.97 9.91 -10.62
CA PHE A 213 -24.87 10.86 -9.98
C PHE A 213 -25.64 10.21 -8.81
N ASP A 214 -26.11 8.97 -8.98
CA ASP A 214 -26.81 8.20 -7.96
C ASP A 214 -25.93 7.76 -6.77
N GLN A 215 -24.61 7.67 -6.96
CA GLN A 215 -23.66 7.32 -5.90
C GLN A 215 -23.22 8.53 -5.07
N LEU A 216 -23.20 9.74 -5.67
CA LEU A 216 -22.77 10.97 -5.01
C LEU A 216 -23.92 11.69 -4.27
N LYS A 217 -24.86 10.95 -3.67
CA LYS A 217 -25.99 11.57 -2.97
C LYS A 217 -25.54 12.46 -1.80
N PRO A 218 -26.16 13.63 -1.57
CA PRO A 218 -25.85 14.49 -0.42
C PRO A 218 -25.97 13.76 0.94
N SER A 219 -26.83 12.74 1.01
CA SER A 219 -26.97 11.85 2.18
C SER A 219 -25.69 11.12 2.54
N CYS A 220 -24.75 10.91 1.61
CA CYS A 220 -23.45 10.28 1.87
C CYS A 220 -22.48 11.20 2.62
N VAL A 221 -22.72 12.51 2.65
CA VAL A 221 -21.90 13.50 3.38
C VAL A 221 -22.44 13.75 4.79
N SER A 222 -23.77 13.69 4.94
CA SER A 222 -24.47 14.04 6.18
C SER A 222 -23.98 13.32 7.46
N PRO A 223 -23.55 12.03 7.44
CA PRO A 223 -23.07 11.37 8.65
C PRO A 223 -21.76 11.95 9.17
N VAL A 224 -20.88 12.44 8.28
CA VAL A 224 -19.61 13.09 8.65
C VAL A 224 -19.88 14.39 9.38
N VAL A 225 -20.78 15.20 8.82
CA VAL A 225 -21.21 16.47 9.44
C VAL A 225 -21.86 16.24 10.80
N ALA A 226 -22.74 15.23 10.90
CA ALA A 226 -23.36 14.86 12.17
C ALA A 226 -22.30 14.41 13.19
N TRP A 227 -21.35 13.54 12.82
CA TRP A 227 -20.26 13.12 13.69
C TRP A 227 -19.47 14.30 14.23
N LEU A 228 -19.01 15.20 13.37
CA LEU A 228 -18.25 16.40 13.74
C LEU A 228 -19.06 17.37 14.62
N CYS A 229 -20.39 17.26 14.62
CA CYS A 229 -21.29 18.03 15.47
C CYS A 229 -21.70 17.33 16.76
N HIS A 230 -21.27 16.08 16.98
CA HIS A 230 -21.67 15.33 18.17
C HIS A 230 -20.85 15.74 19.40
N GLU A 231 -21.44 15.61 20.58
CA GLU A 231 -20.80 16.03 21.83
C GLU A 231 -19.56 15.20 22.17
N SER A 232 -19.53 13.93 21.76
CA SER A 232 -18.39 13.02 21.94
C SER A 232 -17.29 13.17 20.90
N CYS A 233 -17.48 14.02 19.87
CA CYS A 233 -16.44 14.26 18.88
C CYS A 233 -15.44 15.28 19.44
N GLU A 234 -14.17 14.87 19.54
CA GLU A 234 -13.07 15.69 20.08
C GLU A 234 -12.34 16.48 18.99
N ASP A 235 -12.64 16.22 17.71
CA ASP A 235 -11.98 16.87 16.59
C ASP A 235 -12.35 18.36 16.53
N SER A 236 -11.33 19.21 16.36
CA SER A 236 -11.45 20.64 16.10
C SER A 236 -10.27 21.09 15.21
N GLY A 237 -10.53 22.00 14.28
CA GLY A 237 -9.57 22.47 13.28
C GLY A 237 -9.30 21.47 12.15
N GLY A 238 -10.06 20.38 12.06
CA GLY A 238 -9.90 19.38 11.02
C GLY A 238 -10.54 19.79 9.69
N VAL A 239 -10.04 19.22 8.59
CA VAL A 239 -10.54 19.43 7.22
C VAL A 239 -10.85 18.08 6.60
N TYR A 240 -12.13 17.81 6.33
CA TYR A 240 -12.59 16.49 5.91
C TYR A 240 -13.26 16.50 4.55
N GLU A 241 -12.76 15.71 3.62
CA GLU A 241 -13.43 15.43 2.36
C GLU A 241 -14.42 14.28 2.53
N ALA A 242 -15.60 14.41 1.92
CA ALA A 242 -16.62 13.37 1.97
C ALA A 242 -17.39 13.30 0.64
N ALA A 243 -17.46 12.09 0.09
CA ALA A 243 -18.05 11.83 -1.23
C ALA A 243 -18.44 10.35 -1.37
N GLY A 244 -19.66 10.04 -1.78
CA GLY A 244 -20.04 8.67 -2.19
C GLY A 244 -19.80 7.55 -1.17
N GLY A 245 -19.71 7.86 0.13
CA GLY A 245 -19.39 6.91 1.20
C GLY A 245 -17.89 6.84 1.58
N TRP A 246 -17.02 7.56 0.88
CA TRP A 246 -15.63 7.76 1.25
C TRP A 246 -15.45 9.03 2.09
N ILE A 247 -14.50 8.98 3.03
CA ILE A 247 -14.15 10.09 3.92
C ILE A 247 -12.62 10.14 4.03
N GLY A 248 -12.03 11.32 3.84
CA GLY A 248 -10.60 11.57 4.02
C GLY A 248 -10.34 12.85 4.80
N LYS A 249 -9.13 12.99 5.36
CA LYS A 249 -8.70 14.18 6.09
C LYS A 249 -7.53 14.84 5.34
N TYR A 250 -7.57 16.16 5.18
CA TYR A 250 -6.44 16.93 4.68
C TYR A 250 -5.50 17.34 5.82
N GLN A 251 -4.21 17.41 5.51
CA GLN A 251 -3.17 17.93 6.40
C GLN A 251 -2.14 18.71 5.58
N TRP A 252 -1.66 19.83 6.12
CA TRP A 252 -0.55 20.57 5.53
C TRP A 252 0.78 19.85 5.75
N GLN A 253 1.60 19.81 4.70
CA GLN A 253 2.99 19.38 4.75
C GLN A 253 3.87 20.55 4.30
N ARG A 254 5.03 20.69 4.93
CA ARG A 254 6.05 21.69 4.61
C ARG A 254 7.39 21.00 4.46
N SER A 255 8.13 21.27 3.39
CA SER A 255 9.50 20.76 3.22
C SER A 255 10.39 21.09 4.42
N ALA A 256 11.50 20.36 4.56
CA ALA A 256 12.56 20.71 5.53
C ALA A 256 13.13 22.11 5.26
N GLY A 257 13.18 22.51 3.98
CA GLY A 257 13.68 23.80 3.53
C GLY A 257 15.21 23.89 3.58
N LYS A 258 15.74 25.07 3.27
CA LYS A 258 17.19 25.35 3.29
C LYS A 258 17.45 26.67 4.01
N ALA A 259 18.29 26.63 5.05
CA ALA A 259 18.83 27.84 5.67
C ALA A 259 20.10 28.27 4.92
N PHE A 260 20.21 29.58 4.65
CA PHE A 260 21.37 30.22 4.03
C PHE A 260 22.12 31.02 5.10
N ILE A 261 23.10 30.37 5.72
CA ILE A 261 23.87 30.94 6.83
C ILE A 261 25.36 30.72 6.54
N PRO A 262 26.18 31.77 6.51
CA PRO A 262 25.84 33.16 6.84
C PRO A 262 24.99 33.83 5.73
N LEU A 263 24.24 34.89 6.06
CA LEU A 263 23.17 35.43 5.20
C LEU A 263 23.69 35.97 3.85
N GLU A 264 24.97 36.34 3.78
CA GLU A 264 25.66 36.78 2.58
C GLU A 264 25.69 35.69 1.49
N THR A 265 25.45 34.42 1.86
CA THR A 265 25.30 33.31 0.92
C THR A 265 23.94 33.28 0.22
N LEU A 266 22.96 34.06 0.68
CA LEU A 266 21.63 34.15 0.08
C LEU A 266 21.65 35.10 -1.13
N THR A 267 21.91 34.54 -2.31
CA THR A 267 21.73 35.22 -3.60
C THR A 267 20.60 34.56 -4.40
N VAL A 268 20.14 35.22 -5.48
CA VAL A 268 19.14 34.64 -6.40
C VAL A 268 19.65 33.35 -7.02
N GLU A 269 20.94 33.30 -7.38
CA GLU A 269 21.61 32.13 -7.92
C GLU A 269 21.67 31.01 -6.88
N ALA A 270 22.01 31.32 -5.62
CA ALA A 270 22.04 30.32 -4.55
C ALA A 270 20.66 29.69 -4.29
N VAL A 271 19.58 30.48 -4.36
CA VAL A 271 18.20 29.98 -4.28
C VAL A 271 17.87 29.06 -5.46
N ARG A 272 18.20 29.46 -6.70
CA ARG A 272 18.01 28.64 -7.91
C ARG A 272 18.77 27.33 -7.81
N ASP A 273 20.05 27.39 -7.44
CA ASP A 273 20.95 26.23 -7.42
C ASP A 273 20.59 25.23 -6.31
N ASN A 274 19.89 25.69 -5.26
CA ASN A 274 19.36 24.85 -4.18
C ASN A 274 17.83 24.65 -4.26
N TRP A 275 17.18 24.99 -5.38
CA TRP A 275 15.72 24.95 -5.47
C TRP A 275 15.15 23.54 -5.26
N SER A 276 15.85 22.52 -5.78
CA SER A 276 15.51 21.12 -5.55
C SER A 276 15.41 20.79 -4.06
N ALA A 277 16.41 21.18 -3.26
CA ALA A 277 16.42 20.97 -1.82
C ALA A 277 15.34 21.80 -1.08
N ILE A 278 15.07 23.03 -1.51
CA ILE A 278 14.01 23.88 -0.92
C ILE A 278 12.62 23.24 -1.12
N THR A 279 12.38 22.68 -2.30
CA THR A 279 11.10 22.10 -2.70
C THR A 279 10.97 20.60 -2.42
N ASP A 280 11.99 19.96 -1.85
CA ASP A 280 11.96 18.55 -1.54
C ASP A 280 10.97 18.25 -0.40
N MET A 281 9.97 17.44 -0.71
CA MET A 281 8.91 17.05 0.22
C MET A 281 9.17 15.71 0.90
N THR A 282 10.28 15.04 0.57
CA THR A 282 10.64 13.72 1.10
C THR A 282 10.70 13.73 2.63
N ASP A 283 11.32 14.77 3.22
CA ASP A 283 11.43 14.99 4.67
C ASP A 283 10.47 16.09 5.17
N SER A 284 9.28 16.16 4.58
CA SER A 284 8.31 17.21 4.95
C SER A 284 7.78 17.03 6.39
N ASN A 285 7.73 18.14 7.13
CA ASN A 285 7.11 18.21 8.45
C ASN A 285 5.62 18.58 8.34
N THR A 286 4.85 18.23 9.38
CA THR A 286 3.42 18.53 9.50
C THR A 286 3.15 19.47 10.69
N PRO A 287 3.66 20.72 10.65
CA PRO A 287 3.52 21.65 11.76
C PRO A 287 2.03 21.86 12.05
N SER A 288 1.63 21.58 13.29
CA SER A 288 0.23 21.62 13.72
C SER A 288 -0.16 22.97 14.35
N SER A 289 0.82 23.84 14.58
CA SER A 289 0.65 25.18 15.13
C SER A 289 1.70 26.17 14.62
N LEU A 290 1.41 27.47 14.77
CA LEU A 290 2.35 28.54 14.45
C LEU A 290 3.61 28.47 15.34
N GLN A 291 3.47 28.03 16.58
CA GLN A 291 4.56 27.86 17.53
C GLN A 291 5.53 26.77 17.06
N GLU A 292 5.01 25.60 16.67
CA GLU A 292 5.83 24.50 16.13
C GLU A 292 6.56 24.91 14.84
N GLN A 293 5.89 25.64 13.95
CA GLN A 293 6.52 26.20 12.76
C GLN A 293 7.66 27.16 13.12
N THR A 294 7.45 28.04 14.10
CA THR A 294 8.45 29.03 14.54
C THR A 294 9.66 28.34 15.18
N VAL A 295 9.44 27.33 16.02
CA VAL A 295 10.51 26.52 16.61
C VAL A 295 11.32 25.83 15.53
N ALA A 296 10.67 25.16 14.58
CA ALA A 296 11.35 24.50 13.48
C ALA A 296 12.18 25.48 12.62
N LEU A 297 11.67 26.70 12.40
CA LEU A 297 12.40 27.75 11.71
C LEU A 297 13.62 28.23 12.51
N MET A 298 13.47 28.46 13.81
CA MET A 298 14.58 28.87 14.68
C MET A 298 15.67 27.80 14.76
N GLU A 299 15.29 26.51 14.80
CA GLU A 299 16.21 25.39 14.73
C GLU A 299 17.02 25.45 13.41
N SER A 300 16.34 25.55 12.26
CA SER A 300 17.01 25.69 10.95
C SER A 300 17.94 26.89 10.87
N LEU A 301 17.58 28.02 11.51
CA LEU A 301 18.37 29.25 11.50
C LEU A 301 19.50 29.30 12.54
N SER A 302 19.51 28.40 13.51
CA SER A 302 20.53 28.39 14.56
C SER A 302 21.86 27.76 14.13
N GLY A 303 21.89 27.09 12.98
CA GLY A 303 23.04 26.28 12.54
C GLY A 303 23.29 25.04 13.41
N THR A 304 22.41 24.72 14.36
CA THR A 304 22.51 23.55 15.26
C THR A 304 21.54 22.41 14.93
N SER A 305 20.78 22.52 13.84
CA SER A 305 19.89 21.45 13.38
C SER A 305 20.57 20.59 12.33
N GLU A 306 21.08 19.43 12.73
CA GLU A 306 21.07 18.30 11.79
C GLU A 306 19.63 17.77 11.68
N PRO A 307 19.21 17.23 10.52
CA PRO A 307 17.84 16.82 10.28
C PRO A 307 17.43 15.73 11.27
N ARG A 308 16.21 15.80 11.82
CA ARG A 308 15.62 14.74 12.65
C ARG A 308 14.95 13.69 11.76
N PRO A 309 15.33 12.40 11.82
CA PRO A 309 14.56 11.32 11.23
C PRO A 309 13.61 10.67 12.26
N LYS A 310 12.50 10.11 11.78
CA LYS A 310 11.58 9.24 12.54
C LYS A 310 11.34 7.90 11.81
N PRO A 311 10.91 6.84 12.54
CA PRO A 311 11.20 5.42 12.23
C PRO A 311 10.59 4.84 10.95
N SER A 312 9.60 5.51 10.34
CA SER A 312 8.86 4.99 9.18
C SER A 312 9.42 5.39 7.82
N GLN A 313 10.44 6.26 7.77
CA GLN A 313 11.03 6.78 6.53
C GLN A 313 12.55 6.92 6.62
N VAL A 314 13.21 5.97 7.29
CA VAL A 314 14.66 5.88 7.24
C VAL A 314 15.02 5.05 6.01
N SER A 315 15.64 5.67 5.00
CA SER A 315 16.36 4.91 3.99
C SER A 315 17.36 4.01 4.69
N HIS A 316 17.61 2.82 4.17
CA HIS A 316 18.63 1.91 4.69
C HIS A 316 20.07 2.48 4.59
N ASP A 317 20.22 3.77 4.28
CA ASP A 317 21.43 4.44 3.83
C ASP A 317 21.86 5.62 4.72
N ASP A 318 21.20 5.88 5.87
CA ASP A 318 21.79 6.72 6.93
C ASP A 318 22.76 5.86 7.76
N PRO A 319 24.08 6.08 7.64
CA PRO A 319 25.09 5.23 8.27
C PRO A 319 25.08 5.26 9.81
N ASP A 320 24.52 6.32 10.42
CA ASP A 320 24.60 6.55 11.86
C ASP A 320 23.31 6.15 12.63
N MET A 321 22.28 5.67 11.92
CA MET A 321 20.97 5.39 12.51
C MET A 321 20.46 3.95 12.26
N PHE A 322 20.11 3.26 13.34
CA PHE A 322 19.54 1.92 13.34
C PHE A 322 18.08 1.92 13.82
N CYS A 323 17.14 1.60 12.93
CA CYS A 323 15.71 1.46 13.26
C CYS A 323 15.27 0.01 13.36
N TYR A 324 14.47 -0.32 14.37
CA TYR A 324 13.86 -1.63 14.53
C TYR A 324 12.45 -1.59 15.12
N ASP A 325 11.71 -2.66 14.84
CA ASP A 325 10.38 -2.98 15.34
C ASP A 325 10.36 -4.40 15.95
N GLN A 326 9.18 -4.86 16.36
CA GLN A 326 9.01 -6.17 16.97
C GLN A 326 9.43 -7.30 16.02
N ASP A 327 9.22 -7.15 14.70
CA ASP A 327 9.55 -8.17 13.71
C ASP A 327 11.06 -8.40 13.62
N LYS A 328 11.87 -7.33 13.59
CA LYS A 328 13.34 -7.47 13.64
C LYS A 328 13.82 -8.10 14.95
N ALA A 329 13.17 -7.77 16.08
CA ALA A 329 13.52 -8.35 17.37
C ALA A 329 13.17 -9.85 17.44
N ILE A 330 12.00 -10.26 16.94
CA ILE A 330 11.57 -11.66 16.84
C ILE A 330 12.49 -12.44 15.90
N LEU A 331 12.82 -11.87 14.74
CA LEU A 331 13.77 -12.46 13.79
C LEU A 331 15.11 -12.74 14.44
N TYR A 332 15.66 -11.77 15.20
CA TYR A 332 16.89 -11.97 15.95
C TYR A 332 16.75 -13.07 17.01
N ALA A 333 15.67 -13.09 17.78
CA ALA A 333 15.44 -14.11 18.79
C ALA A 333 15.46 -15.52 18.18
N LEU A 334 14.75 -15.74 17.06
CA LEU A 334 14.78 -16.99 16.30
C LEU A 334 16.18 -17.30 15.77
N ALA A 335 16.88 -16.29 15.25
CA ALA A 335 18.22 -16.41 14.70
C ALA A 335 19.29 -16.80 15.73
N VAL A 336 19.05 -16.56 17.01
CA VAL A 336 19.92 -17.03 18.11
C VAL A 336 19.32 -18.23 18.86
N GLY A 337 18.39 -18.94 18.21
CA GLY A 337 17.86 -20.26 18.63
C GLY A 337 16.63 -20.23 19.53
N MET A 338 16.05 -19.06 19.81
CA MET A 338 14.81 -19.00 20.59
C MET A 338 13.71 -19.78 19.86
N SER A 339 12.97 -20.62 20.59
CA SER A 339 12.05 -21.58 19.98
C SER A 339 10.73 -21.66 20.72
N THR A 340 9.63 -21.78 19.98
CA THR A 340 8.29 -22.03 20.54
C THR A 340 8.17 -23.36 21.30
N LYS A 341 9.19 -24.23 21.23
CA LYS A 341 9.32 -25.39 22.10
C LYS A 341 9.53 -25.01 23.58
N GLU A 342 10.06 -23.81 23.84
CA GLU A 342 10.22 -23.28 25.19
C GLU A 342 9.01 -22.41 25.55
N PRO A 343 8.21 -22.74 26.59
CA PRO A 343 7.03 -21.96 26.96
C PRO A 343 7.33 -20.49 27.28
N SER A 344 8.51 -20.21 27.86
CA SER A 344 8.97 -18.85 28.18
C SER A 344 9.42 -18.05 26.95
N ALA A 345 9.58 -18.69 25.78
CA ALA A 345 10.01 -18.01 24.56
C ALA A 345 8.89 -17.16 23.93
N LEU A 346 7.63 -17.36 24.31
CA LEU A 346 6.51 -16.61 23.74
C LEU A 346 6.67 -15.09 23.96
N ASP A 347 7.22 -14.68 25.10
CA ASP A 347 7.55 -13.28 25.40
C ASP A 347 8.56 -12.68 24.41
N PHE A 348 9.33 -13.48 23.68
CA PHE A 348 10.31 -13.01 22.70
C PHE A 348 9.89 -13.25 21.24
N LEU A 349 8.85 -14.05 21.03
CA LEU A 349 8.44 -14.55 19.71
C LEU A 349 7.03 -14.12 19.31
N TYR A 350 6.29 -13.44 20.19
CA TYR A 350 4.93 -12.99 19.93
C TYR A 350 4.74 -11.54 20.38
N GLU A 351 4.58 -10.66 19.40
CA GLU A 351 4.44 -9.22 19.53
C GLU A 351 3.23 -8.79 20.39
N ASN A 352 2.20 -9.64 20.52
CA ASN A 352 1.05 -9.39 21.39
C ASN A 352 1.16 -10.10 22.75
N SER A 353 2.33 -10.62 23.15
CA SER A 353 2.53 -11.02 24.54
C SER A 353 2.37 -9.79 25.43
N ASP A 354 1.60 -9.90 26.52
CA ASP A 354 1.46 -8.85 27.55
C ASP A 354 2.82 -8.46 28.17
N ASN A 355 3.85 -9.27 27.94
CA ASN A 355 5.21 -9.07 28.44
C ASN A 355 6.25 -9.26 27.32
N PHE A 356 6.01 -8.71 26.13
CA PHE A 356 6.97 -8.77 25.02
C PHE A 356 8.35 -8.21 25.45
N LYS A 357 9.41 -8.97 25.17
CA LYS A 357 10.80 -8.70 25.56
C LYS A 357 11.73 -8.85 24.37
N ILE A 358 12.83 -8.12 24.40
CA ILE A 358 13.91 -8.21 23.42
C ILE A 358 15.15 -8.75 24.12
N LEU A 359 15.84 -9.71 23.49
CA LEU A 359 17.10 -10.25 24.03
C LEU A 359 18.16 -9.15 24.11
N PRO A 360 18.89 -9.00 25.24
CA PRO A 360 19.90 -7.95 25.40
C PRO A 360 20.99 -7.94 24.31
N THR A 361 21.38 -9.12 23.83
CA THR A 361 22.38 -9.25 22.77
C THR A 361 21.89 -8.76 21.40
N PHE A 362 20.60 -8.43 21.23
CA PHE A 362 20.10 -7.75 20.03
C PHE A 362 20.87 -6.45 19.76
N GLY A 363 21.39 -5.80 20.81
CA GLY A 363 22.20 -4.59 20.68
C GLY A 363 23.46 -4.77 19.84
N THR A 364 23.99 -5.99 19.69
CA THR A 364 25.13 -6.22 18.78
C THR A 364 24.76 -6.00 17.32
N ILE A 365 23.48 -6.14 16.94
CA ILE A 365 23.01 -5.84 15.58
C ILE A 365 22.99 -4.34 15.33
N ALA A 366 22.50 -3.56 16.31
CA ALA A 366 22.54 -2.11 16.26
C ALA A 366 23.99 -1.61 16.17
N GLY A 367 24.86 -2.17 17.01
CA GLY A 367 26.26 -1.74 17.06
C GLY A 367 27.08 -2.09 15.84
N MET A 368 26.80 -3.24 15.23
CA MET A 368 27.43 -3.65 13.99
C MET A 368 27.08 -2.71 12.84
N ASN A 369 25.82 -2.28 12.76
CA ASN A 369 25.38 -1.34 11.72
C ASN A 369 26.17 -0.03 11.82
N SER A 370 26.34 0.53 13.02
CA SER A 370 27.13 1.75 13.20
C SER A 370 28.62 1.54 12.94
N LEU A 371 29.22 0.46 13.45
CA LEU A 371 30.66 0.20 13.28
C LEU A 371 31.06 0.12 11.80
N PHE A 372 30.34 -0.68 11.02
CA PHE A 372 30.68 -0.94 9.61
C PHE A 372 30.26 0.19 8.66
N SER A 373 29.33 1.04 9.08
CA SER A 373 28.95 2.24 8.35
C SER A 373 29.82 3.46 8.69
N SER A 374 30.48 3.46 9.86
CA SER A 374 31.33 4.57 10.30
C SER A 374 32.71 4.62 9.62
N ASP A 375 33.24 5.83 9.44
CA ASP A 375 34.59 6.03 8.91
C ASP A 375 35.71 5.58 9.87
N VAL A 376 35.42 5.45 11.17
CA VAL A 376 36.43 5.15 12.20
C VAL A 376 37.17 3.86 11.92
N LEU A 377 36.44 2.76 11.66
CA LEU A 377 37.05 1.46 11.35
C LEU A 377 37.69 1.46 9.95
N ARG A 378 36.98 2.03 8.96
CA ARG A 378 37.44 2.11 7.57
C ARG A 378 38.78 2.81 7.45
N GLU A 379 38.94 3.96 8.11
CA GLU A 379 40.20 4.69 8.16
C GLU A 379 41.33 3.88 8.77
N GLN A 380 41.09 3.07 9.81
CA GLN A 380 42.15 2.25 10.40
C GLN A 380 42.54 1.09 9.48
N ILE A 381 41.58 0.46 8.80
CA ILE A 381 41.86 -0.57 7.80
C ILE A 381 42.73 0.02 6.69
N GLU A 382 42.40 1.20 6.18
CA GLU A 382 43.19 1.90 5.17
C GLU A 382 44.60 2.26 5.68
N LYS A 383 44.71 2.85 6.89
CA LYS A 383 46.00 3.23 7.50
C LYS A 383 46.93 2.04 7.76
N LEU A 384 46.38 0.87 8.03
CA LEU A 384 47.13 -0.36 8.33
C LEU A 384 47.39 -1.21 7.08
N ASN A 385 46.97 -0.76 5.89
CA ASN A 385 46.94 -1.56 4.67
C ASN A 385 46.27 -2.94 4.90
N GLY A 386 45.22 -2.97 5.72
CA GLY A 386 44.52 -4.18 6.08
C GLY A 386 43.65 -4.70 4.95
N ASP A 387 43.65 -6.02 4.74
CA ASP A 387 42.76 -6.69 3.80
C ASP A 387 41.37 -6.89 4.46
N PRO A 388 40.30 -6.25 3.96
CA PRO A 388 38.95 -6.40 4.52
C PRO A 388 38.44 -7.83 4.50
N THR A 389 38.92 -8.68 3.57
CA THR A 389 38.52 -10.09 3.48
C THR A 389 39.12 -10.96 4.59
N ARG A 390 40.12 -10.43 5.30
CA ARG A 390 40.82 -11.09 6.42
C ARG A 390 40.53 -10.41 7.76
N LEU A 391 39.39 -9.73 7.85
CA LEU A 391 38.89 -9.11 9.06
C LEU A 391 38.20 -10.16 9.93
N LEU A 392 38.71 -10.35 11.14
CA LEU A 392 38.12 -11.24 12.15
C LEU A 392 37.59 -10.41 13.31
N HIS A 393 36.36 -10.70 13.73
CA HIS A 393 35.83 -10.13 14.97
C HIS A 393 36.40 -10.91 16.16
N GLY A 394 37.24 -10.26 16.97
CA GLY A 394 38.02 -10.90 18.03
C GLY A 394 37.33 -10.90 19.39
N GLU A 395 36.86 -9.74 19.84
CA GLU A 395 36.19 -9.59 21.14
C GLU A 395 35.00 -8.64 21.04
N GLN A 396 33.99 -8.87 21.87
CA GLN A 396 32.78 -8.06 21.98
C GLN A 396 32.49 -7.75 23.45
N TYR A 397 32.37 -6.46 23.78
CA TYR A 397 31.72 -5.99 25.00
C TYR A 397 30.41 -5.29 24.65
N LEU A 398 29.38 -5.47 25.46
CA LEU A 398 28.13 -4.73 25.35
C LEU A 398 27.56 -4.51 26.75
N GLU A 399 27.17 -3.27 27.05
CA GLU A 399 26.55 -2.85 28.30
C GLU A 399 25.25 -2.11 28.01
N LEU A 400 24.17 -2.52 28.67
CA LEU A 400 22.88 -1.85 28.57
C LEU A 400 22.65 -0.97 29.81
N TYR A 401 22.03 0.18 29.57
CA TYR A 401 21.56 1.09 30.62
C TYR A 401 20.06 0.92 30.89
N GLN A 402 19.33 0.40 29.91
CA GLN A 402 17.92 0.02 30.02
C GLN A 402 17.59 -1.11 29.03
N PRO A 403 16.55 -1.93 29.29
CA PRO A 403 16.05 -2.87 28.29
C PRO A 403 15.61 -2.17 27.02
N PHE A 404 15.74 -2.84 25.88
CA PHE A 404 15.24 -2.33 24.60
C PHE A 404 13.70 -2.23 24.62
N SER A 405 13.19 -1.12 24.07
CA SER A 405 11.77 -0.95 23.78
C SER A 405 11.33 -1.85 22.63
N PRO A 406 10.04 -2.24 22.49
CA PRO A 406 9.57 -3.06 21.37
C PRO A 406 9.87 -2.53 19.97
N SER A 407 10.06 -1.22 19.85
CA SER A 407 10.51 -0.52 18.64
C SER A 407 11.28 0.75 19.03
N ALA A 408 12.30 1.13 18.26
CA ALA A 408 12.99 2.41 18.42
C ALA A 408 13.80 2.79 17.17
N ALA A 409 14.05 4.08 16.99
CA ALA A 409 15.19 4.60 16.24
C ALA A 409 16.37 4.85 17.19
N LEU A 410 17.53 4.26 16.87
CA LEU A 410 18.76 4.39 17.63
C LEU A 410 19.80 5.14 16.80
N THR A 411 20.54 6.05 17.43
CA THR A 411 21.68 6.74 16.82
C THR A 411 22.94 6.37 17.56
N SER A 412 24.00 6.00 16.85
CA SER A 412 25.24 5.52 17.46
C SER A 412 26.42 6.43 17.12
N LYS A 413 27.37 6.54 18.04
CA LYS A 413 28.61 7.32 17.86
C LYS A 413 29.82 6.44 18.11
N CYS A 414 30.58 6.16 17.06
CA CYS A 414 31.81 5.36 17.10
C CYS A 414 33.03 6.21 17.42
N ARG A 415 33.95 5.69 18.24
CA ARG A 415 35.23 6.32 18.57
C ARG A 415 36.34 5.27 18.62
N LEU A 416 37.51 5.60 18.07
CA LEU A 416 38.68 4.73 18.17
C LEU A 416 39.21 4.75 19.61
N VAL A 417 39.29 3.58 20.24
CA VAL A 417 39.90 3.41 21.56
C VAL A 417 41.40 3.19 21.41
N ASP A 418 41.78 2.24 20.53
CA ASP A 418 43.18 1.88 20.36
C ASP A 418 43.50 1.07 19.10
N VAL A 419 44.79 1.04 18.74
CA VAL A 419 45.34 0.17 17.69
C VAL A 419 46.60 -0.53 18.21
N LEU A 420 46.64 -1.86 18.12
CA LEU A 420 47.73 -2.69 18.65
C LEU A 420 48.41 -3.51 17.56
N ASP A 421 49.72 -3.65 17.67
CA ASP A 421 50.52 -4.53 16.83
C ASP A 421 50.67 -5.90 17.50
N LYS A 422 50.21 -6.97 16.84
CA LYS A 422 50.32 -8.34 17.31
C LYS A 422 51.32 -9.17 16.48
N GLY A 423 52.19 -8.50 15.71
CA GLY A 423 53.19 -9.12 14.84
C GLY A 423 52.56 -9.55 13.52
N SER A 424 51.90 -10.71 13.48
CA SER A 424 51.27 -11.21 12.25
C SER A 424 49.91 -10.57 11.92
N GLY A 425 49.47 -9.58 12.69
CA GLY A 425 48.21 -8.86 12.47
C GLY A 425 48.08 -7.65 13.39
N ALA A 426 47.08 -6.81 13.11
CA ALA A 426 46.72 -5.65 13.92
C ALA A 426 45.41 -5.88 14.68
N VAL A 427 45.27 -5.25 15.85
CA VAL A 427 44.00 -5.16 16.57
C VAL A 427 43.53 -3.72 16.53
N VAL A 428 42.29 -3.50 16.14
CA VAL A 428 41.60 -2.20 16.22
C VAL A 428 40.48 -2.31 17.24
N ILE A 429 40.46 -1.41 18.22
CA ILE A 429 39.43 -1.36 19.27
C ILE A 429 38.61 -0.10 19.06
N VAL A 430 37.30 -0.27 18.86
CA VAL A 430 36.35 0.82 18.65
C VAL A 430 35.29 0.76 19.75
N GLU A 431 35.03 1.89 20.40
CA GLU A 431 33.90 2.04 21.31
C GLU A 431 32.74 2.72 20.59
N GLU A 432 31.53 2.43 21.07
CA GLU A 432 30.28 2.92 20.50
C GLU A 432 29.32 3.28 21.64
N ASP A 433 28.79 4.49 21.60
CA ASP A 433 27.69 4.92 22.46
C ASP A 433 26.42 5.08 21.63
N THR A 434 25.35 4.40 22.02
CA THR A 434 24.06 4.37 21.31
C THR A 434 22.97 5.08 22.11
N PHE A 435 22.23 5.95 21.43
CA PHE A 435 21.22 6.84 21.99
C PHE A 435 19.84 6.54 21.39
N ASN A 436 18.77 6.75 22.16
CA ASN A 436 17.40 6.69 21.65
C ASN A 436 16.93 8.04 21.07
N GLU A 437 15.71 8.06 20.55
CA GLU A 437 15.00 9.24 20.01
C GLU A 437 14.95 10.46 20.93
N ASN A 438 15.09 10.24 22.25
CA ASN A 438 15.11 11.30 23.27
C ASN A 438 16.54 11.71 23.67
N ASN A 439 17.56 11.29 22.89
CA ASN A 439 18.98 11.50 23.15
C ASN A 439 19.46 10.92 24.50
N GLN A 440 18.83 9.84 24.97
CA GLN A 440 19.26 9.12 26.18
C GLN A 440 20.17 7.97 25.80
N LEU A 441 21.30 7.83 26.49
CA LEU A 441 22.23 6.71 26.32
C LEU A 441 21.54 5.39 26.72
N VAL A 442 21.44 4.45 25.79
CA VAL A 442 20.78 3.15 26.00
C VAL A 442 21.75 1.99 26.03
N MET A 443 22.85 2.09 25.27
CA MET A 443 23.86 1.05 25.14
C MET A 443 25.25 1.67 24.99
N HIS A 444 26.24 1.00 25.58
CA HIS A 444 27.66 1.21 25.29
C HIS A 444 28.25 -0.12 24.82
N SER A 445 29.05 -0.11 23.76
CA SER A 445 29.62 -1.31 23.13
C SER A 445 31.10 -1.10 22.82
N GLU A 446 31.90 -2.16 22.92
CA GLU A 446 33.32 -2.16 22.50
C GLU A 446 33.56 -3.32 21.55
N TRP A 447 34.08 -2.98 20.37
CA TRP A 447 34.35 -3.90 19.27
C TRP A 447 35.86 -4.05 19.10
N THR A 448 36.36 -5.27 19.26
CA THR A 448 37.75 -5.61 18.98
C THR A 448 37.84 -6.37 17.66
N ILE A 449 38.49 -5.76 16.67
CA ILE A 449 38.66 -6.28 15.31
C ILE A 449 40.11 -6.67 15.10
N PHE A 450 40.36 -7.88 14.60
CA PHE A 450 41.68 -8.40 14.27
C PHE A 450 41.86 -8.45 12.75
N LEU A 451 42.84 -7.70 12.24
CA LEU A 451 43.20 -7.66 10.82
C LEU A 451 44.41 -8.55 10.58
N VAL A 452 44.17 -9.73 10.01
CA VAL A 452 45.24 -10.71 9.77
C VAL A 452 46.17 -10.19 8.66
N GLY A 453 47.48 -10.20 8.92
CA GLY A 453 48.51 -9.74 7.99
C GLY A 453 48.88 -8.26 8.13
N ALA A 454 48.08 -7.45 8.82
CA ALA A 454 48.28 -6.00 8.97
C ALA A 454 49.18 -5.59 10.15
N GLY A 455 50.06 -6.49 10.63
CA GLY A 455 50.95 -6.23 11.77
C GLY A 455 52.37 -5.84 11.37
N ASN A 456 53.30 -5.83 12.34
CA ASN A 456 54.70 -5.42 12.18
C ASN A 456 54.92 -3.94 11.84
N PHE A 457 53.97 -3.07 12.19
CA PHE A 457 54.09 -1.62 12.03
C PHE A 457 54.77 -0.93 13.24
N GLY A 458 55.22 -1.69 14.23
CA GLY A 458 55.97 -1.17 15.39
C GLY A 458 55.09 -0.53 16.47
N GLY A 459 53.79 -0.83 16.47
CA GLY A 459 52.85 -0.36 17.47
C GLY A 459 52.98 -1.06 18.82
N LYS A 460 52.27 -0.54 19.84
CA LYS A 460 52.20 -1.20 21.15
C LYS A 460 51.46 -2.54 21.07
N ARG A 461 51.88 -3.52 21.88
CA ARG A 461 51.32 -4.88 21.86
C ARG A 461 50.13 -5.09 22.80
N SER A 462 49.85 -4.15 23.70
CA SER A 462 48.82 -4.27 24.73
C SER A 462 48.23 -2.90 25.07
N THR A 463 47.04 -2.90 25.66
CA THR A 463 46.35 -1.70 26.14
C THR A 463 45.65 -1.95 27.46
N ASP A 464 45.49 -0.89 28.24
CA ASP A 464 44.68 -0.80 29.44
C ASP A 464 43.35 -0.07 29.22
N LYS A 465 43.11 0.45 28.02
CA LYS A 465 41.95 1.31 27.68
C LYS A 465 40.66 0.56 27.36
N GLY A 466 40.74 -0.72 27.02
CA GLY A 466 39.58 -1.55 26.64
C GLY A 466 39.09 -2.49 27.75
N LYS A 467 37.87 -3.00 27.59
CA LYS A 467 37.27 -3.99 28.50
C LYS A 467 38.02 -5.32 28.39
N LYS A 468 38.33 -5.93 29.53
CA LYS A 468 39.18 -7.13 29.60
C LYS A 468 38.33 -8.39 29.70
N VAL A 469 38.69 -9.40 28.91
CA VAL A 469 38.24 -10.79 29.11
C VAL A 469 38.66 -11.30 30.48
N GLN A 470 37.91 -12.27 31.00
CA GLN A 470 38.22 -12.92 32.27
C GLN A 470 38.08 -14.43 32.16
N SER A 471 39.16 -15.15 32.48
CA SER A 471 39.13 -16.61 32.56
C SER A 471 38.09 -17.07 33.58
N PRO A 472 37.40 -18.20 33.32
CA PRO A 472 36.50 -18.76 34.31
C PRO A 472 37.27 -19.19 35.57
N PRO A 473 36.57 -19.30 36.72
CA PRO A 473 37.17 -19.79 37.95
C PRO A 473 37.75 -21.19 37.76
N ASN A 474 38.87 -21.49 38.41
CA ASN A 474 39.55 -22.78 38.31
C ASN A 474 38.84 -23.87 39.13
N ARG A 475 37.61 -24.22 38.72
CA ARG A 475 36.72 -25.24 39.30
C ARG A 475 35.75 -25.75 38.22
N LYS A 476 34.98 -26.79 38.52
CA LYS A 476 33.93 -27.27 37.61
C LYS A 476 32.83 -26.22 37.39
N PRO A 477 32.20 -26.18 36.19
CA PRO A 477 31.07 -25.29 35.92
C PRO A 477 29.89 -25.62 36.81
N ASP A 478 29.13 -24.59 37.20
CA ASP A 478 27.91 -24.70 37.98
C ASP A 478 26.73 -25.18 37.13
N ALA A 479 26.74 -24.82 35.83
CA ALA A 479 25.74 -25.26 34.87
C ALA A 479 26.36 -25.48 33.48
N VAL A 480 25.78 -26.42 32.74
CA VAL A 480 26.19 -26.75 31.37
C VAL A 480 24.93 -26.90 30.52
N VAL A 481 24.91 -26.25 29.37
CA VAL A 481 23.82 -26.36 28.39
C VAL A 481 24.41 -26.74 27.04
N GLU A 482 23.82 -27.72 26.38
CA GLU A 482 24.15 -28.11 25.00
C GLU A 482 22.96 -27.82 24.10
N GLU A 483 23.17 -27.05 23.04
CA GLU A 483 22.14 -26.72 22.06
C GLU A 483 22.70 -26.91 20.65
N LYS A 484 22.00 -27.73 19.85
CA LYS A 484 22.36 -27.96 18.45
C LYS A 484 21.77 -26.86 17.58
N THR A 485 22.63 -26.19 16.83
CA THR A 485 22.20 -25.15 15.88
C THR A 485 21.53 -25.78 14.65
N SER A 486 20.72 -25.00 13.93
CA SER A 486 20.20 -25.43 12.62
C SER A 486 21.33 -25.45 11.57
N ILE A 487 21.22 -26.31 10.56
CA ILE A 487 22.08 -26.21 9.37
C ILE A 487 21.90 -24.88 8.63
N ASP A 488 20.72 -24.26 8.76
CA ASP A 488 20.40 -22.96 8.16
C ASP A 488 20.68 -21.79 9.12
N GLN A 489 21.35 -22.03 10.26
CA GLN A 489 21.43 -21.01 11.32
C GLN A 489 22.15 -19.74 10.87
N ALA A 490 23.24 -19.87 10.10
CA ALA A 490 23.94 -18.73 9.53
C ALA A 490 23.09 -17.99 8.47
N ALA A 491 22.32 -18.75 7.68
CA ALA A 491 21.41 -18.20 6.68
C ALA A 491 20.24 -17.42 7.31
N LEU A 492 19.78 -17.83 8.49
CA LEU A 492 18.79 -17.10 9.28
C LEU A 492 19.41 -15.89 9.97
N TYR A 493 20.55 -16.05 10.65
CA TYR A 493 21.17 -14.96 11.43
C TYR A 493 21.61 -13.79 10.57
N ARG A 494 22.15 -14.04 9.36
CA ARG A 494 22.49 -12.95 8.43
C ARG A 494 21.30 -12.07 8.05
N LEU A 495 20.05 -12.54 8.19
CA LEU A 495 18.87 -11.70 7.94
C LEU A 495 18.75 -10.54 8.93
N CYS A 496 19.35 -10.66 10.12
CA CYS A 496 19.34 -9.63 11.15
C CYS A 496 20.23 -8.43 10.82
N GLY A 497 21.25 -8.59 9.96
CA GLY A 497 22.08 -7.47 9.51
C GLY A 497 23.44 -7.86 8.93
N ASP A 498 24.07 -8.93 9.45
CA ASP A 498 25.42 -9.31 9.02
C ASP A 498 25.39 -10.07 7.69
N LYS A 499 25.60 -9.35 6.59
CA LYS A 499 25.53 -9.91 5.24
C LYS A 499 26.85 -10.51 4.74
N ASN A 500 27.91 -10.58 5.56
CA ASN A 500 29.23 -11.04 5.12
C ASN A 500 29.12 -12.41 4.38
N PRO A 501 29.60 -12.51 3.13
CA PRO A 501 29.46 -13.73 2.33
C PRO A 501 30.15 -14.95 2.92
N ILE A 502 31.13 -14.78 3.83
CA ILE A 502 31.85 -15.88 4.50
C ILE A 502 30.92 -16.84 5.26
N HIS A 503 29.71 -16.38 5.59
CA HIS A 503 28.71 -17.13 6.34
C HIS A 503 27.69 -17.86 5.46
N ILE A 504 27.77 -17.75 4.13
CA ILE A 504 26.80 -18.41 3.23
C ILE A 504 27.37 -18.87 1.88
N ASP A 505 28.39 -18.21 1.35
CA ASP A 505 29.00 -18.56 0.06
C ASP A 505 30.27 -19.40 0.29
N PRO A 506 30.29 -20.68 -0.12
CA PRO A 506 31.46 -21.54 0.02
C PRO A 506 32.71 -21.00 -0.70
N SER A 507 32.54 -20.31 -1.83
CA SER A 507 33.65 -19.76 -2.61
C SER A 507 34.33 -18.63 -1.83
N PHE A 508 33.52 -17.77 -1.19
CA PHE A 508 34.03 -16.67 -0.39
C PHE A 508 34.58 -17.13 0.96
N ALA A 509 33.96 -18.15 1.57
CA ALA A 509 34.48 -18.80 2.77
C ALA A 509 35.90 -19.35 2.54
N ALA A 510 36.14 -19.96 1.38
CA ALA A 510 37.46 -20.46 0.98
C ALA A 510 38.49 -19.34 0.85
N VAL A 511 38.13 -18.17 0.29
CA VAL A 511 39.00 -16.98 0.24
C VAL A 511 39.37 -16.51 1.64
N GLY A 512 38.41 -16.54 2.58
CA GLY A 512 38.62 -16.23 3.99
C GLY A 512 39.41 -17.29 4.78
N GLY A 513 39.82 -18.40 4.14
CA GLY A 513 40.58 -19.48 4.75
C GLY A 513 39.75 -20.55 5.46
N PHE A 514 38.45 -20.64 5.19
CA PHE A 514 37.55 -21.64 5.74
C PHE A 514 37.12 -22.65 4.68
N SER A 515 37.08 -23.94 5.02
CA SER A 515 36.69 -25.01 4.08
C SER A 515 35.21 -24.96 3.69
N GLU A 516 34.38 -24.30 4.49
CA GLU A 516 32.94 -24.16 4.29
C GLU A 516 32.42 -22.95 5.08
N PRO A 517 31.19 -22.46 4.79
CA PRO A 517 30.63 -21.32 5.49
C PRO A 517 30.49 -21.53 7.00
N ILE A 518 31.01 -20.59 7.77
CA ILE A 518 31.01 -20.66 9.25
C ILE A 518 29.80 -19.91 9.83
N LEU A 519 29.39 -20.28 11.05
CA LEU A 519 28.41 -19.52 11.80
C LEU A 519 29.01 -18.21 12.33
N HIS A 520 28.21 -17.14 12.38
CA HIS A 520 28.62 -15.87 12.97
C HIS A 520 29.03 -16.05 14.44
N GLY A 521 30.15 -15.44 14.85
CA GLY A 521 30.57 -15.41 16.26
C GLY A 521 29.50 -14.80 17.17
N LEU A 522 28.88 -13.70 16.72
CA LEU A 522 27.78 -13.05 17.44
C LEU A 522 26.51 -13.90 17.53
N CYS A 523 26.26 -14.80 16.57
CA CYS A 523 25.19 -15.79 16.69
C CYS A 523 25.49 -16.77 17.83
N SER A 524 26.72 -17.30 17.87
CA SER A 524 27.18 -18.17 18.97
C SER A 524 27.12 -17.46 20.33
N LEU A 525 27.42 -16.15 20.37
CA LEU A 525 27.27 -15.32 21.56
C LEU A 525 25.81 -15.22 22.01
N GLY A 526 24.87 -15.02 21.07
CA GLY A 526 23.44 -14.97 21.35
C GLY A 526 22.90 -16.28 21.95
N TYR A 527 23.33 -17.43 21.43
CA TYR A 527 23.02 -18.73 22.02
C TYR A 527 23.56 -18.84 23.46
N ALA A 528 24.84 -18.56 23.67
CA ALA A 528 25.47 -18.64 24.98
C ALA A 528 24.82 -17.67 26.00
N ALA A 529 24.48 -16.45 25.57
CA ALA A 529 23.79 -15.47 26.40
C ALA A 529 22.37 -15.92 26.76
N ARG A 530 21.63 -16.54 25.83
CA ARG A 530 20.34 -17.19 26.12
C ARG A 530 20.50 -18.27 27.19
N HIS A 531 21.51 -19.13 27.09
CA HIS A 531 21.75 -20.17 28.08
C HIS A 531 21.97 -19.57 29.48
N VAL A 532 22.77 -18.52 29.58
CA VAL A 532 23.01 -17.81 30.85
C VAL A 532 21.76 -17.13 31.39
N LEU A 533 21.03 -16.38 30.54
CA LEU A 533 19.82 -15.66 30.94
C LEU A 533 18.70 -16.62 31.37
N LYS A 534 18.55 -17.74 30.67
CA LYS A 534 17.62 -18.81 31.05
C LYS A 534 17.99 -19.37 32.42
N GLN A 535 19.27 -19.69 32.62
CA GLN A 535 19.75 -20.37 33.82
C GLN A 535 19.76 -19.47 35.07
N TYR A 536 20.17 -18.20 34.93
CA TYR A 536 20.46 -17.32 36.06
C TYR A 536 19.56 -16.09 36.18
N ALA A 537 18.77 -15.78 35.15
CA ALA A 537 17.87 -14.63 35.15
C ALA A 537 16.40 -15.00 34.84
N ASN A 538 16.09 -16.28 34.55
CA ASN A 538 14.76 -16.71 34.09
C ASN A 538 14.24 -15.86 32.91
N TYR A 539 15.14 -15.48 32.01
CA TYR A 539 14.87 -14.55 30.90
C TYR A 539 14.32 -13.17 31.32
N ASP A 540 14.54 -12.74 32.56
CA ASP A 540 14.30 -11.35 32.95
C ASP A 540 15.42 -10.44 32.41
N VAL A 541 15.12 -9.81 31.29
CA VAL A 541 16.05 -8.92 30.57
C VAL A 541 16.40 -7.67 31.38
N LYS A 542 15.62 -7.31 32.40
CA LYS A 542 15.91 -6.19 33.31
C LYS A 542 17.10 -6.47 34.22
N LEU A 543 17.44 -7.74 34.42
CA LEU A 543 18.60 -8.13 35.23
C LEU A 543 19.90 -8.08 34.44
N PHE A 544 19.87 -8.05 33.11
CA PHE A 544 21.08 -7.96 32.30
C PHE A 544 21.74 -6.60 32.45
N LYS A 545 23.05 -6.57 32.73
CA LYS A 545 23.84 -5.33 32.77
C LYS A 545 24.85 -5.27 31.63
N ALA A 546 25.71 -6.26 31.51
CA ALA A 546 26.76 -6.28 30.48
C ALA A 546 27.16 -7.70 30.09
N ILE A 547 27.79 -7.83 28.92
CA ILE A 547 28.40 -9.05 28.42
C ILE A 547 29.78 -8.74 27.83
N MET A 548 30.75 -9.62 28.06
CA MET A 548 32.07 -9.61 27.43
C MET A 548 32.36 -11.00 26.88
N ALA A 549 32.95 -11.11 25.68
CA ALA A 549 33.36 -12.38 25.12
C ALA A 549 34.53 -12.25 24.14
N ARG A 550 35.38 -13.28 24.07
CA ARG A 550 36.37 -13.45 22.99
C ARG A 550 36.00 -14.64 22.11
N PHE A 551 35.98 -14.40 20.79
CA PHE A 551 35.80 -15.43 19.78
C PHE A 551 37.15 -16.10 19.50
N ALA A 552 37.21 -17.42 19.75
CA ALA A 552 38.47 -18.16 19.72
C ALA A 552 38.61 -19.07 18.51
N ASN A 553 37.52 -19.71 18.06
CA ASN A 553 37.51 -20.63 16.93
C ASN A 553 36.16 -20.58 16.21
N PRO A 554 36.12 -20.84 14.88
CA PRO A 554 34.88 -20.95 14.13
C PRO A 554 34.06 -22.17 14.54
N ILE A 555 32.75 -22.11 14.32
CA ILE A 555 31.80 -23.23 14.40
C ILE A 555 30.98 -23.28 13.13
N LEU A 556 30.55 -24.47 12.72
CA LEU A 556 29.74 -24.66 11.52
C LEU A 556 28.25 -24.66 11.87
N PRO A 557 27.38 -24.13 11.01
CA PRO A 557 25.94 -24.33 11.15
C PRO A 557 25.59 -25.81 11.21
N GLY A 558 24.72 -26.19 12.15
CA GLY A 558 24.36 -27.59 12.40
C GLY A 558 25.19 -28.26 13.50
N HIS A 559 26.31 -27.67 13.93
CA HIS A 559 27.08 -28.15 15.08
C HIS A 559 26.44 -27.79 16.41
N THR A 560 26.88 -28.48 17.47
CA THR A 560 26.37 -28.38 18.83
C THR A 560 27.24 -27.47 19.67
N LEU A 561 26.61 -26.43 20.22
CA LEU A 561 27.25 -25.48 21.13
C LEU A 561 27.05 -25.94 22.58
N ARG A 562 28.14 -26.22 23.28
CA ARG A 562 28.15 -26.52 24.71
C ARG A 562 28.61 -25.29 25.49
N THR A 563 27.71 -24.65 26.23
CA THR A 563 28.01 -23.51 27.10
C THR A 563 28.18 -23.97 28.53
N GLU A 564 29.38 -23.77 29.08
CA GLU A 564 29.72 -24.02 30.48
C GLU A 564 29.68 -22.69 31.24
N MET A 565 29.09 -22.68 32.43
CA MET A 565 28.79 -21.45 33.18
C MET A 565 29.22 -21.55 34.64
N TRP A 566 29.86 -20.50 35.16
CA TRP A 566 30.30 -20.38 36.55
C TRP A 566 29.77 -19.07 37.14
N LYS A 567 29.05 -19.17 38.25
CA LYS A 567 28.53 -18.02 38.97
C LYS A 567 29.54 -17.55 40.03
N GLU A 568 29.91 -16.27 39.98
CA GLU A 568 30.63 -15.56 41.02
C GLU A 568 29.89 -14.26 41.35
N ASN A 569 29.17 -14.25 42.47
CA ASN A 569 28.28 -13.15 42.85
C ASN A 569 27.25 -12.85 41.75
N ASN A 570 27.35 -11.65 41.16
CA ASN A 570 26.49 -11.16 40.09
C ASN A 570 27.06 -11.42 38.68
N ARG A 571 28.31 -11.90 38.60
CA ARG A 571 28.97 -12.21 37.35
C ARG A 571 28.82 -13.69 37.05
N ILE A 572 28.35 -14.01 35.85
CA ILE A 572 28.33 -15.37 35.33
C ILE A 572 29.43 -15.46 34.28
N HIS A 573 30.55 -16.10 34.64
CA HIS A 573 31.56 -16.48 33.66
C HIS A 573 30.98 -17.58 32.78
N PHE A 574 31.30 -17.56 31.50
CA PHE A 574 30.93 -18.64 30.60
C PHE A 574 32.00 -18.89 29.54
N GLU A 575 32.04 -20.11 29.05
CA GLU A 575 32.79 -20.50 27.86
C GLU A 575 31.88 -21.34 26.98
N SER A 576 32.14 -21.37 25.68
CA SER A 576 31.42 -22.26 24.77
C SER A 576 32.36 -23.08 23.91
N THR A 577 32.04 -24.35 23.75
CA THR A 577 32.83 -25.34 23.01
C THR A 577 31.97 -25.97 21.93
N CYS A 578 32.54 -26.21 20.75
CA CYS A 578 31.93 -27.03 19.71
C CYS A 578 32.08 -28.50 20.09
N VAL A 579 30.97 -29.20 20.37
CA VAL A 579 31.01 -30.59 20.85
C VAL A 579 31.70 -31.51 19.84
N GLU A 580 31.45 -31.29 18.55
CA GLU A 580 31.96 -32.11 17.46
C GLU A 580 33.48 -32.00 17.29
N THR A 581 34.08 -30.85 17.58
CA THR A 581 35.53 -30.63 17.40
C THR A 581 36.31 -30.55 18.70
N GLY A 582 35.63 -30.41 19.85
CA GLY A 582 36.23 -30.16 21.16
C GLY A 582 36.90 -28.79 21.30
N LYS A 583 36.81 -27.92 20.29
CA LYS A 583 37.46 -26.60 20.31
C LYS A 583 36.59 -25.56 21.02
N LYS A 584 37.22 -24.74 21.87
CA LYS A 584 36.58 -23.56 22.47
C LYS A 584 36.29 -22.52 21.40
N VAL A 585 35.04 -22.12 21.26
CA VAL A 585 34.58 -21.12 20.30
C VAL A 585 34.38 -19.75 20.96
N ILE A 586 33.95 -19.73 22.23
CA ILE A 586 33.90 -18.52 23.07
C ILE A 586 34.74 -18.77 24.32
N SER A 587 35.63 -17.84 24.64
CA SER A 587 36.54 -17.92 25.77
C SER A 587 36.57 -16.60 26.56
N GLY A 588 36.97 -16.70 27.84
CA GLY A 588 37.18 -15.52 28.69
C GLY A 588 35.94 -14.63 28.85
N ALA A 589 34.74 -15.22 28.72
CA ALA A 589 33.49 -14.48 28.61
C ALA A 589 32.76 -14.40 29.96
N TYR A 590 31.97 -13.35 30.13
CA TYR A 590 31.10 -13.18 31.29
C TYR A 590 29.86 -12.36 30.97
N ILE A 591 28.80 -12.55 31.77
CA ILE A 591 27.64 -11.66 31.86
C ILE A 591 27.55 -11.11 33.28
N ASP A 592 27.42 -9.80 33.40
CA ASP A 592 27.06 -9.14 34.66
C ASP A 592 25.56 -8.98 34.78
N LEU A 593 25.03 -9.34 35.94
CA LEU A 593 23.62 -9.14 36.29
C LEU A 593 23.47 -8.05 37.37
N ILE A 594 22.34 -7.35 37.37
CA ILE A 594 22.00 -6.34 38.39
C ILE A 594 21.57 -7.05 39.69
N ARG A 595 22.07 -6.59 40.85
CA ARG A 595 21.72 -7.13 42.17
C ARG A 595 20.32 -6.71 42.58
N THR A 596 19.50 -7.63 43.06
CA THR A 596 18.40 -7.32 43.99
C THR A 596 18.93 -7.50 45.43
N SER A 597 18.76 -6.49 46.29
CA SER A 597 19.23 -6.58 47.68
C SER A 597 18.50 -7.69 48.46
N PRO A 598 19.20 -8.48 49.28
CA PRO A 598 18.60 -9.44 50.20
C PRO A 598 18.22 -8.75 51.51
N ASN A 599 16.94 -8.74 51.87
CA ASN A 599 16.50 -8.45 53.24
C ASN A 599 16.23 -9.77 54.00
N THR A 600 17.15 -10.06 54.91
CA THR A 600 17.11 -10.83 56.18
C THR A 600 16.20 -12.06 56.34
N THR A 601 16.86 -13.16 56.71
CA THR A 601 16.35 -14.43 57.26
C THR A 601 15.87 -14.30 58.71
N ASN A 602 14.67 -14.81 59.02
CA ASN A 602 14.42 -15.88 60.02
C ASN A 602 12.92 -16.22 60.04
N GLY A 603 12.60 -17.51 59.88
CA GLY A 603 11.23 -17.99 59.65
C GLY A 603 10.33 -17.99 60.89
N PRO A 604 9.06 -18.36 60.69
CA PRO A 604 8.44 -19.36 61.55
C PRO A 604 7.89 -20.53 60.74
N SER A 605 7.92 -21.69 61.40
CA SER A 605 7.23 -22.91 61.02
C SER A 605 5.73 -22.69 60.83
N GLU A 606 5.17 -23.50 59.92
CA GLU A 606 3.80 -24.02 59.88
C GLU A 606 2.59 -23.05 59.92
N SER A 607 1.72 -23.29 58.95
CA SER A 607 0.33 -22.83 58.81
C SER A 607 0.08 -21.42 58.25
N ALA A 608 0.11 -21.32 56.92
CA ALA A 608 -0.90 -20.57 56.16
C ALA A 608 -0.86 -20.98 54.69
N THR A 609 -1.94 -21.60 54.22
CA THR A 609 -2.19 -21.97 52.83
C THR A 609 -2.34 -20.73 51.96
N VAL A 610 -1.34 -20.43 51.13
CA VAL A 610 -1.47 -19.45 50.03
C VAL A 610 -1.78 -20.21 48.74
N LYS A 611 -3.03 -20.11 48.27
CA LYS A 611 -3.48 -20.64 46.99
C LYS A 611 -2.89 -19.81 45.84
N SER A 612 -2.05 -20.41 45.03
CA SER A 612 -1.69 -19.89 43.70
C SER A 612 -2.89 -20.01 42.76
N GLY A 613 -3.35 -18.89 42.21
CA GLY A 613 -4.35 -18.89 41.13
C GLY A 613 -3.67 -19.11 39.79
N ALA A 614 -3.42 -20.38 39.43
CA ALA A 614 -3.04 -20.72 38.06
C ALA A 614 -4.21 -20.42 37.11
N THR A 615 -3.97 -19.68 36.03
CA THR A 615 -4.98 -19.41 34.99
C THR A 615 -5.32 -20.69 34.23
N LEU A 616 -6.54 -21.19 34.41
CA LEU A 616 -7.02 -22.41 33.76
C LEU A 616 -7.19 -22.21 32.24
N LYS A 617 -6.67 -23.13 31.43
CA LYS A 617 -6.78 -23.13 29.95
C LYS A 617 -8.24 -23.26 29.50
N SER A 618 -9.04 -24.02 30.25
CA SER A 618 -10.49 -24.18 30.02
C SER A 618 -11.27 -22.87 30.09
N ARG A 619 -10.77 -21.83 30.78
CA ARG A 619 -11.41 -20.50 30.83
C ARG A 619 -11.59 -19.90 29.44
N PHE A 620 -10.60 -20.09 28.55
CA PHE A 620 -10.69 -19.64 27.16
C PHE A 620 -11.75 -20.42 26.39
N ILE A 621 -11.88 -21.73 26.63
CA ILE A 621 -12.86 -22.61 25.99
C ILE A 621 -14.29 -22.15 26.33
N PHE A 622 -14.59 -21.91 27.61
CA PHE A 622 -15.93 -21.46 28.01
C PHE A 622 -16.26 -20.04 27.52
N LYS A 623 -15.25 -19.16 27.39
CA LYS A 623 -15.41 -17.86 26.75
C LYS A 623 -15.79 -18.01 25.27
N THR A 624 -15.08 -18.86 24.52
CA THR A 624 -15.39 -19.15 23.12
C THR A 624 -16.79 -19.77 22.96
N MET A 625 -17.20 -20.68 23.86
CA MET A 625 -18.56 -21.25 23.84
C MET A 625 -19.64 -20.17 24.10
N ALA A 626 -19.34 -19.18 24.95
CA ALA A 626 -20.26 -18.07 25.21
C ALA A 626 -20.39 -17.15 23.99
N ASP A 627 -19.26 -16.85 23.32
CA ASP A 627 -19.24 -16.08 22.07
C ASP A 627 -20.03 -16.81 20.97
N GLN A 628 -19.91 -18.13 20.86
CA GLN A 628 -20.69 -18.94 19.91
C GLN A 628 -22.20 -18.90 20.19
N LEU A 629 -22.62 -18.98 21.46
CA LEU A 629 -24.04 -18.85 21.81
C LEU A 629 -24.60 -17.46 21.51
N SER A 630 -23.77 -16.41 21.65
CA SER A 630 -24.18 -15.04 21.29
C SER A 630 -24.43 -14.85 19.79
N GLN A 631 -23.70 -15.59 18.94
CA GLN A 631 -23.81 -15.52 17.48
C GLN A 631 -24.87 -16.49 16.92
N MET A 632 -25.20 -17.56 17.64
CA MET A 632 -26.14 -18.61 17.22
C MET A 632 -27.11 -18.98 18.37
N PRO A 633 -28.01 -18.06 18.80
CA PRO A 633 -28.89 -18.26 19.94
C PRO A 633 -29.86 -19.44 19.78
N GLU A 634 -30.11 -19.90 18.55
CA GLU A 634 -30.93 -21.08 18.27
C GLU A 634 -30.32 -22.39 18.76
N LEU A 635 -28.99 -22.45 18.99
CA LEU A 635 -28.34 -23.65 19.55
C LEU A 635 -28.86 -23.99 20.95
N ALA A 636 -29.12 -22.97 21.77
CA ALA A 636 -29.70 -23.16 23.10
C ALA A 636 -31.09 -23.82 22.99
N SER A 637 -31.95 -23.28 22.11
CA SER A 637 -33.30 -23.80 21.88
C SER A 637 -33.37 -25.24 21.38
N LYS A 638 -32.28 -25.77 20.78
CA LYS A 638 -32.18 -27.17 20.32
C LYS A 638 -31.66 -28.12 21.40
N ILE A 639 -30.80 -27.65 22.31
CA ILE A 639 -30.16 -28.50 23.32
C ILE A 639 -31.05 -28.61 24.58
N GLN A 640 -31.72 -27.52 24.97
CA GLN A 640 -32.69 -27.44 26.07
C GLN A 640 -32.27 -28.13 27.38
N ALA A 641 -31.00 -28.00 27.75
CA ALA A 641 -30.44 -28.67 28.92
C ALA A 641 -29.46 -27.75 29.66
N VAL A 642 -29.28 -28.01 30.94
CA VAL A 642 -28.30 -27.32 31.79
C VAL A 642 -27.17 -28.28 32.10
N TYR A 643 -25.94 -27.86 31.84
CA TYR A 643 -24.74 -28.63 32.14
C TYR A 643 -23.91 -27.94 33.20
N GLU A 644 -23.31 -28.73 34.08
CA GLU A 644 -22.28 -28.25 35.00
C GLU A 644 -20.94 -28.89 34.63
N TRP A 645 -19.89 -28.10 34.56
CA TRP A 645 -18.53 -28.57 34.28
C TRP A 645 -17.66 -28.29 35.49
N ASN A 646 -17.08 -29.33 36.07
CA ASN A 646 -16.09 -29.23 37.14
C ASN A 646 -14.71 -29.48 36.55
N ILE A 647 -13.96 -28.41 36.34
CA ILE A 647 -12.60 -28.47 35.84
C ILE A 647 -11.66 -28.76 37.00
N LEU A 648 -10.93 -29.86 36.89
CA LEU A 648 -9.92 -30.27 37.85
C LEU A 648 -8.55 -29.70 37.47
N GLN A 649 -7.75 -29.38 38.48
CA GLN A 649 -6.32 -29.16 38.34
C GLN A 649 -5.64 -29.97 39.45
N ASN A 650 -4.80 -30.93 39.06
CA ASN A 650 -4.14 -31.86 39.99
C ASN A 650 -5.15 -32.64 40.87
N GLY A 651 -6.25 -33.11 40.29
CA GLY A 651 -7.27 -33.92 40.96
C GLY A 651 -8.26 -33.14 41.82
N LYS A 652 -8.11 -31.81 41.97
CA LYS A 652 -8.99 -30.94 42.76
C LYS A 652 -9.77 -30.01 41.85
N THR A 653 -11.06 -29.79 42.12
CA THR A 653 -11.88 -28.83 41.35
C THR A 653 -11.32 -27.42 41.49
N ALA A 654 -10.82 -26.88 40.37
CA ALA A 654 -10.22 -25.56 40.27
C ALA A 654 -11.22 -24.52 39.76
N ALA A 655 -12.17 -24.92 38.91
CA ALA A 655 -13.30 -24.08 38.50
C ALA A 655 -14.55 -24.91 38.22
N THR A 656 -15.71 -24.29 38.40
CA THR A 656 -17.01 -24.85 38.02
C THR A 656 -17.66 -23.90 37.01
N TYR A 657 -18.26 -24.42 35.94
CA TYR A 657 -19.01 -23.63 34.96
C TYR A 657 -20.41 -24.20 34.77
N THR A 658 -21.42 -23.33 34.79
CA THR A 658 -22.79 -23.69 34.40
C THR A 658 -23.07 -23.21 32.99
N VAL A 659 -23.41 -24.15 32.11
CA VAL A 659 -23.85 -23.91 30.72
C VAL A 659 -25.36 -24.14 30.70
N ASP A 660 -26.14 -23.07 30.86
CA ASP A 660 -27.61 -23.12 30.78
C ASP A 660 -28.04 -22.90 29.33
N LEU A 661 -28.47 -23.97 28.69
CA LEU A 661 -29.06 -23.94 27.34
C LEU A 661 -30.56 -24.21 27.39
N LYS A 662 -31.17 -24.22 28.58
CA LYS A 662 -32.61 -24.45 28.77
C LYS A 662 -33.38 -23.13 28.88
N THR A 663 -32.76 -22.08 29.39
CA THR A 663 -33.39 -20.76 29.55
C THR A 663 -32.94 -19.75 28.49
N GLY A 664 -33.89 -18.96 27.96
CA GLY A 664 -33.62 -17.88 27.02
C GLY A 664 -32.80 -18.29 25.78
N SER A 665 -31.85 -17.43 25.38
CA SER A 665 -30.91 -17.65 24.28
C SER A 665 -29.67 -18.49 24.66
N GLY A 666 -29.66 -19.06 25.86
CA GLY A 666 -28.51 -19.77 26.43
C GLY A 666 -27.49 -18.83 27.09
N LYS A 667 -26.92 -19.26 28.21
CA LYS A 667 -25.93 -18.50 28.99
C LYS A 667 -24.88 -19.44 29.60
N ILE A 668 -23.63 -18.99 29.61
CA ILE A 668 -22.54 -19.66 30.33
C ILE A 668 -22.11 -18.75 31.47
N ILE A 669 -21.99 -19.30 32.67
CA ILE A 669 -21.45 -18.61 33.83
C ILE A 669 -20.38 -19.46 34.52
N GLU A 670 -19.43 -18.77 35.15
CA GLU A 670 -18.49 -19.38 36.10
C GLU A 670 -19.18 -19.45 37.47
N GLY A 671 -19.31 -20.66 38.02
CA GLY A 671 -20.06 -20.99 39.23
C GLY A 671 -21.32 -21.82 38.98
N THR A 672 -21.97 -22.25 40.07
CA THR A 672 -23.25 -22.98 40.06
C THR A 672 -24.41 -22.01 40.21
N ILE A 673 -25.50 -22.19 39.46
CA ILE A 673 -26.73 -21.38 39.61
C ILE A 673 -27.61 -21.96 40.71
N ASN A 674 -27.83 -21.21 41.80
CA ASN A 674 -28.77 -21.58 42.86
C ASN A 674 -30.20 -21.71 42.31
N GLY A 675 -30.82 -22.88 42.52
CA GLY A 675 -32.20 -23.18 42.09
C GLY A 675 -32.32 -23.85 40.71
N ILE A 676 -31.23 -24.01 39.94
CA ILE A 676 -31.24 -24.72 38.66
C ILE A 676 -30.42 -26.01 38.78
N LYS A 677 -31.08 -27.17 38.75
CA LYS A 677 -30.41 -28.47 38.83
C LYS A 677 -29.83 -28.87 37.46
N PRO A 678 -28.52 -29.13 37.32
CA PRO A 678 -27.94 -29.54 36.05
C PRO A 678 -28.47 -30.92 35.65
N GLY A 679 -28.81 -31.07 34.37
CA GLY A 679 -29.22 -32.35 33.80
C GLY A 679 -28.04 -33.31 33.63
N CYS A 680 -26.83 -32.76 33.52
CA CYS A 680 -25.58 -33.52 33.37
C CYS A 680 -24.40 -32.71 33.93
N THR A 681 -23.55 -33.35 34.74
CA THR A 681 -22.31 -32.78 35.28
C THR A 681 -21.11 -33.51 34.69
N LEU A 682 -20.18 -32.78 34.09
CA LEU A 682 -18.95 -33.31 33.51
C LEU A 682 -17.76 -32.90 34.37
N ILE A 683 -16.85 -33.82 34.66
CA ILE A 683 -15.68 -33.59 35.51
C ILE A 683 -14.44 -34.05 34.73
N ILE A 684 -13.47 -33.15 34.53
CA ILE A 684 -12.30 -33.39 33.67
C ILE A 684 -11.12 -32.51 34.11
N GLU A 685 -9.88 -32.99 33.97
CA GLU A 685 -8.68 -32.16 34.19
C GLU A 685 -8.56 -31.07 33.12
N ASP A 686 -8.05 -29.90 33.49
CA ASP A 686 -7.91 -28.72 32.62
C ASP A 686 -7.13 -29.02 31.32
N GLU A 687 -6.07 -29.83 31.42
CA GLU A 687 -5.28 -30.30 30.26
C GLU A 687 -6.05 -31.27 29.37
N ASP A 688 -6.79 -32.22 29.96
CA ASP A 688 -7.57 -33.21 29.22
C ASP A 688 -8.79 -32.54 28.53
N MET A 689 -9.33 -31.45 29.09
CA MET A 689 -10.40 -30.67 28.47
C MET A 689 -9.95 -30.00 27.18
N LEU A 690 -8.73 -29.44 27.16
CA LEU A 690 -8.15 -28.88 25.94
C LEU A 690 -7.91 -29.97 24.89
N ALA A 691 -7.42 -31.13 25.30
CA ALA A 691 -7.24 -32.27 24.39
C ALA A 691 -8.60 -32.77 23.83
N LEU A 692 -9.66 -32.77 24.65
CA LEU A 692 -11.00 -33.19 24.25
C LEU A 692 -11.61 -32.24 23.22
N VAL A 693 -11.51 -30.92 23.42
CA VAL A 693 -12.08 -29.91 22.50
C VAL A 693 -11.26 -29.77 21.21
N THR A 694 -9.94 -30.00 21.26
CA THR A 694 -9.08 -30.01 20.07
C THR A 694 -9.16 -31.31 19.27
N GLY A 695 -9.96 -32.30 19.72
CA GLY A 695 -10.10 -33.60 19.07
C GLY A 695 -8.90 -34.54 19.24
N LYS A 696 -7.92 -34.16 20.08
CA LYS A 696 -6.76 -34.99 20.41
C LYS A 696 -7.08 -36.09 21.42
N LEU A 697 -8.17 -35.94 22.18
CA LEU A 697 -8.68 -36.94 23.12
C LEU A 697 -10.11 -37.32 22.74
N ASP A 698 -10.31 -38.59 22.41
CA ASP A 698 -11.63 -39.13 22.10
C ASP A 698 -12.53 -39.14 23.36
N PRO A 699 -13.75 -38.57 23.34
CA PRO A 699 -14.62 -38.47 24.52
C PRO A 699 -15.02 -39.82 25.12
N GLN A 700 -15.19 -40.86 24.29
CA GLN A 700 -15.57 -42.19 24.75
C GLN A 700 -14.38 -42.88 25.44
N LYS A 701 -13.17 -42.73 24.88
CA LYS A 701 -11.93 -43.18 25.55
C LYS A 701 -11.65 -42.40 26.84
N ALA A 702 -11.89 -41.09 26.87
CA ALA A 702 -11.75 -40.27 28.07
C ALA A 702 -12.70 -40.74 29.18
N PHE A 703 -13.94 -41.09 28.83
CA PHE A 703 -14.90 -41.63 29.77
C PHE A 703 -14.53 -43.03 30.27
N MET A 704 -14.19 -43.95 29.36
CA MET A 704 -13.81 -45.33 29.72
C MET A 704 -12.51 -45.41 30.53
N SER A 705 -11.57 -44.48 30.31
CA SER A 705 -10.32 -44.38 31.10
C SER A 705 -10.48 -43.62 32.42
N GLY A 706 -11.67 -43.09 32.72
CA GLY A 706 -11.95 -42.33 33.94
C GLY A 706 -11.43 -40.89 33.96
N LYS A 707 -10.82 -40.42 32.86
CA LYS A 707 -10.35 -39.04 32.67
C LYS A 707 -11.48 -38.02 32.53
N LEU A 708 -12.60 -38.44 31.94
CA LEU A 708 -13.86 -37.71 31.92
C LEU A 708 -14.86 -38.46 32.79
N LYS A 709 -15.35 -37.86 33.88
CA LYS A 709 -16.43 -38.44 34.68
C LYS A 709 -17.71 -37.69 34.40
N ILE A 710 -18.80 -38.43 34.19
CA ILE A 710 -20.12 -37.87 33.90
C ILE A 710 -21.07 -38.30 35.01
N LYS A 711 -21.80 -37.35 35.59
CA LYS A 711 -22.88 -37.59 36.56
C LYS A 711 -24.19 -37.03 36.00
N GLY A 712 -25.31 -37.68 36.28
CA GLY A 712 -26.62 -37.30 35.73
C GLY A 712 -26.93 -37.98 34.40
N ASN A 713 -27.75 -37.36 33.56
CA ASN A 713 -28.21 -37.96 32.31
C ASN A 713 -27.11 -37.91 31.24
N ILE A 714 -26.35 -39.00 31.13
CA ILE A 714 -25.23 -39.16 30.21
C ILE A 714 -25.62 -38.94 28.74
N MET A 715 -26.87 -39.23 28.36
CA MET A 715 -27.35 -39.01 26.98
C MET A 715 -27.38 -37.53 26.59
N LEU A 716 -27.39 -36.60 27.56
CA LEU A 716 -27.27 -35.18 27.28
C LEU A 716 -25.88 -34.82 26.75
N THR A 717 -24.83 -35.59 27.06
CA THR A 717 -23.48 -35.31 26.53
C THR A 717 -23.39 -35.46 25.01
N GLN A 718 -24.24 -36.29 24.40
CA GLN A 718 -24.36 -36.40 22.94
C GLN A 718 -24.90 -35.11 22.31
N LYS A 719 -25.73 -34.36 23.05
CA LYS A 719 -26.30 -33.08 22.62
C LYS A 719 -25.33 -31.90 22.74
N LEU A 720 -24.20 -32.05 23.43
CA LEU A 720 -23.15 -31.03 23.51
C LEU A 720 -22.27 -30.99 22.25
N LYS A 721 -22.28 -32.06 21.44
CA LYS A 721 -21.43 -32.18 20.25
C LYS A 721 -21.55 -30.96 19.32
N PRO A 722 -22.74 -30.44 18.96
CA PRO A 722 -22.84 -29.24 18.13
C PRO A 722 -22.18 -28.01 18.76
N LEU A 723 -22.21 -27.84 20.09
CA LEU A 723 -21.59 -26.71 20.78
C LEU A 723 -20.06 -26.88 20.91
N LEU A 724 -19.57 -28.13 21.04
CA LEU A 724 -18.13 -28.44 21.15
C LEU A 724 -17.45 -28.65 19.78
N SER A 725 -18.21 -29.00 18.74
CA SER A 725 -17.72 -29.32 17.39
C SER A 725 -18.18 -28.31 16.32
N ALA A 726 -18.86 -27.22 16.69
CA ALA A 726 -19.22 -26.16 15.76
C ALA A 726 -17.97 -25.42 15.26
N ARG A 727 -17.45 -25.88 14.12
CA ARG A 727 -16.99 -25.01 13.03
C ARG A 727 -17.97 -25.19 11.87
N PRO A 728 -18.26 -24.17 11.06
CA PRO A 728 -19.31 -24.25 10.04
C PRO A 728 -18.99 -25.35 9.03
N LYS A 729 -19.73 -26.46 9.10
CA LYS A 729 -19.87 -27.48 8.06
C LYS A 729 -21.35 -27.83 7.95
N VAL A 730 -21.94 -27.43 6.83
CA VAL A 730 -23.32 -27.74 6.44
C VAL A 730 -23.32 -29.14 5.81
N ASP A 731 -24.17 -30.03 6.29
CA ASP A 731 -24.51 -31.28 5.61
C ASP A 731 -25.96 -31.23 5.12
N LEU A 732 -26.13 -31.43 3.81
CA LEU A 732 -27.31 -31.15 2.99
C LEU A 732 -28.04 -32.46 2.70
N THR A 733 -28.74 -33.05 3.66
CA THR A 733 -29.65 -34.17 3.36
C THR A 733 -30.84 -34.21 4.33
N LYS A 734 -31.92 -33.47 4.00
CA LYS A 734 -33.34 -33.92 4.08
C LYS A 734 -34.35 -32.76 3.92
N SER A 735 -35.08 -32.85 2.80
CA SER A 735 -36.54 -32.64 2.65
C SER A 735 -37.18 -31.26 2.87
N GLN A 736 -37.41 -30.61 1.74
CA GLN A 736 -38.61 -29.87 1.28
C GLN A 736 -39.86 -29.88 2.18
N ASN A 737 -40.29 -28.68 2.62
CA ASN A 737 -41.53 -27.98 2.22
C ASN A 737 -41.82 -26.84 3.21
N GLY A 738 -41.60 -25.59 2.79
CA GLY A 738 -41.77 -24.36 3.59
C GLY A 738 -41.70 -23.10 2.69
N PRO A 739 -42.16 -21.94 3.16
CA PRO A 739 -42.84 -20.90 2.37
C PRO A 739 -41.97 -20.26 1.29
N LYS A 740 -42.61 -19.86 0.18
CA LYS A 740 -41.99 -19.28 -1.02
C LYS A 740 -41.23 -17.98 -0.65
N LEU A 741 -39.91 -18.05 -0.60
CA LEU A 741 -39.06 -16.86 -0.44
C LEU A 741 -39.06 -16.04 -1.74
N ASP A 742 -39.28 -14.73 -1.63
CA ASP A 742 -39.18 -13.77 -2.74
C ASP A 742 -37.69 -13.48 -3.00
N LEU A 743 -37.13 -14.07 -4.07
CA LEU A 743 -35.70 -14.00 -4.43
C LEU A 743 -35.50 -13.13 -5.66
N LYS A 744 -34.47 -12.28 -5.64
CA LYS A 744 -34.16 -11.34 -6.73
C LYS A 744 -33.73 -12.06 -8.00
N CYS A 745 -33.01 -13.18 -7.87
CA CYS A 745 -32.57 -13.99 -9.00
C CYS A 745 -33.73 -14.60 -9.82
N ASP A 746 -34.90 -14.86 -9.20
CA ASP A 746 -36.02 -15.53 -9.88
C ASP A 746 -36.48 -14.70 -11.11
N LYS A 747 -36.61 -13.36 -10.95
CA LYS A 747 -36.99 -12.45 -12.05
C LYS A 747 -35.94 -12.38 -13.18
N ILE A 748 -34.66 -12.60 -12.86
CA ILE A 748 -33.55 -12.54 -13.82
C ILE A 748 -33.56 -13.81 -14.69
N PHE A 749 -33.74 -14.99 -14.07
CA PHE A 749 -33.83 -16.25 -14.81
C PHE A 749 -35.10 -16.33 -15.67
N GLU A 750 -36.23 -15.79 -15.20
CA GLU A 750 -37.46 -15.68 -16.02
C GLU A 750 -37.22 -14.87 -17.30
N LYS A 751 -36.59 -13.69 -17.20
CA LYS A 751 -36.22 -12.87 -18.38
C LYS A 751 -35.22 -13.57 -19.30
N LEU A 752 -34.26 -14.30 -18.74
CA LEU A 752 -33.30 -15.08 -19.54
C LEU A 752 -33.99 -16.19 -20.35
N GLY A 753 -34.99 -16.84 -19.76
CA GLY A 753 -35.85 -17.80 -20.45
C GLY A 753 -36.61 -17.18 -21.63
N GLU A 754 -37.11 -15.95 -21.49
CA GLU A 754 -37.73 -15.22 -22.61
C GLU A 754 -36.73 -14.85 -23.71
N LYS A 755 -35.50 -14.45 -23.35
CA LYS A 755 -34.44 -14.11 -24.32
C LYS A 755 -34.03 -15.31 -25.17
N LEU A 756 -33.90 -16.50 -24.56
CA LEU A 756 -33.58 -17.74 -25.29
C LEU A 756 -34.69 -18.16 -26.26
N LYS A 757 -35.97 -17.96 -25.88
CA LYS A 757 -37.09 -18.18 -26.81
C LYS A 757 -37.04 -17.28 -28.04
N LYS A 758 -36.43 -16.09 -27.93
CA LYS A 758 -36.28 -15.14 -29.04
C LYS A 758 -35.03 -15.39 -29.90
N ASN A 759 -34.00 -16.05 -29.35
CA ASN A 759 -32.72 -16.31 -30.02
C ASN A 759 -32.32 -17.81 -29.94
N PRO A 760 -32.98 -18.71 -30.68
CA PRO A 760 -32.81 -20.16 -30.57
C PRO A 760 -31.40 -20.67 -30.97
N ASP A 761 -30.66 -19.91 -31.79
CA ASP A 761 -29.33 -20.29 -32.27
C ASP A 761 -28.23 -20.13 -31.21
N LEU A 762 -28.48 -19.33 -30.16
CA LEU A 762 -27.53 -19.02 -29.08
C LEU A 762 -27.08 -20.27 -28.30
N ALA A 763 -27.96 -21.28 -28.20
CA ALA A 763 -27.66 -22.54 -27.49
C ALA A 763 -26.70 -23.44 -28.26
N SER A 764 -26.82 -23.46 -29.60
CA SER A 764 -26.12 -24.41 -30.47
C SER A 764 -24.59 -24.27 -30.45
N SER A 765 -24.08 -23.09 -30.11
CA SER A 765 -22.65 -22.75 -30.07
C SER A 765 -21.99 -23.00 -28.70
N ILE A 766 -22.75 -22.98 -27.60
CA ILE A 766 -22.21 -23.02 -26.24
C ILE A 766 -22.18 -24.45 -25.67
N LYS A 767 -23.17 -25.29 -26.01
CA LYS A 767 -23.26 -26.72 -25.64
C LYS A 767 -22.90 -27.05 -24.18
N THR A 768 -23.36 -26.25 -23.24
CA THR A 768 -22.99 -26.35 -21.81
C THR A 768 -24.24 -26.28 -20.93
N ILE A 769 -24.28 -27.08 -19.85
CA ILE A 769 -25.30 -27.00 -18.80
C ILE A 769 -24.75 -26.24 -17.59
N TYR A 770 -25.38 -25.13 -17.26
CA TYR A 770 -25.04 -24.31 -16.10
C TYR A 770 -26.07 -24.49 -14.98
N GLN A 771 -25.60 -24.61 -13.75
CA GLN A 771 -26.45 -24.65 -12.55
C GLN A 771 -26.07 -23.51 -11.60
N TRP A 772 -27.05 -22.82 -11.02
CA TRP A 772 -26.84 -21.87 -9.92
C TRP A 772 -27.51 -22.39 -8.67
N ASN A 773 -26.74 -22.54 -7.60
CA ASN A 773 -27.20 -22.78 -6.25
C ASN A 773 -27.17 -21.45 -5.49
N VAL A 774 -28.29 -20.74 -5.53
CA VAL A 774 -28.43 -19.41 -4.94
C VAL A 774 -28.69 -19.54 -3.44
N LYS A 775 -27.87 -18.83 -2.66
CA LYS A 775 -27.95 -18.77 -1.22
C LYS A 775 -28.71 -17.54 -0.74
N LYS A 776 -29.29 -17.65 0.45
CA LYS A 776 -29.72 -16.53 1.27
C LYS A 776 -29.32 -16.86 2.71
N ASP A 777 -28.60 -15.96 3.35
CA ASP A 777 -28.04 -16.13 4.69
C ASP A 777 -27.19 -17.41 4.81
N GLY A 778 -26.36 -17.68 3.79
CA GLY A 778 -25.41 -18.80 3.78
C GLY A 778 -26.01 -20.17 3.44
N LYS A 779 -27.34 -20.30 3.36
CA LYS A 779 -28.05 -21.54 3.00
C LYS A 779 -28.54 -21.47 1.56
N ILE A 780 -28.40 -22.56 0.80
CA ILE A 780 -28.98 -22.65 -0.56
C ILE A 780 -30.50 -22.66 -0.43
N VAL A 781 -31.15 -21.64 -0.98
CA VAL A 781 -32.61 -21.46 -0.93
C VAL A 781 -33.26 -21.63 -2.29
N SER A 782 -32.49 -21.59 -3.39
CA SER A 782 -32.99 -21.79 -4.74
C SER A 782 -31.92 -22.41 -5.64
N THR A 783 -32.34 -23.28 -6.56
CA THR A 783 -31.48 -23.85 -7.58
C THR A 783 -32.08 -23.61 -8.95
N TRP A 784 -31.28 -23.12 -9.90
CA TRP A 784 -31.68 -22.85 -11.28
C TRP A 784 -30.75 -23.55 -12.26
N THR A 785 -31.28 -24.00 -13.38
CA THR A 785 -30.53 -24.64 -14.46
C THR A 785 -30.75 -23.86 -15.77
N LEU A 786 -29.65 -23.59 -16.49
CA LEU A 786 -29.61 -23.18 -17.88
C LEU A 786 -29.01 -24.32 -18.70
N ASP A 787 -29.83 -25.04 -19.45
CA ASP A 787 -29.39 -26.13 -20.33
C ASP A 787 -29.28 -25.59 -21.77
N LEU A 788 -28.06 -25.33 -22.23
CA LEU A 788 -27.75 -24.98 -23.62
C LEU A 788 -27.15 -26.16 -24.40
N LYS A 789 -27.14 -27.35 -23.80
CA LYS A 789 -26.52 -28.55 -24.37
C LYS A 789 -27.57 -29.44 -25.04
N ASN A 790 -28.74 -29.53 -24.43
CA ASN A 790 -29.82 -30.42 -24.85
C ASN A 790 -30.97 -29.60 -25.45
N GLY A 791 -30.94 -29.41 -26.78
CA GLY A 791 -31.98 -28.69 -27.53
C GLY A 791 -31.72 -27.18 -27.69
N PRO A 792 -32.76 -26.37 -27.98
CA PRO A 792 -32.63 -24.95 -28.37
C PRO A 792 -32.28 -23.99 -27.21
N GLY A 793 -31.86 -24.52 -26.05
CA GLY A 793 -31.62 -23.73 -24.84
C GLY A 793 -32.85 -23.61 -23.96
N SER A 794 -32.74 -23.95 -22.68
CA SER A 794 -33.83 -23.82 -21.71
C SER A 794 -33.35 -23.36 -20.34
N VAL A 795 -34.19 -22.58 -19.64
CA VAL A 795 -33.96 -22.15 -18.25
C VAL A 795 -35.12 -22.63 -17.39
N TYR A 796 -34.82 -23.28 -16.27
CA TYR A 796 -35.85 -23.76 -15.34
C TYR A 796 -35.32 -23.89 -13.90
N LYS A 797 -36.23 -23.84 -12.92
CA LYS A 797 -35.93 -24.02 -11.50
C LYS A 797 -35.77 -25.51 -11.19
N GLY A 798 -34.73 -25.86 -10.44
CA GLY A 798 -34.33 -27.24 -10.11
C GLY A 798 -33.00 -27.64 -10.72
N THR A 799 -32.54 -28.84 -10.39
CA THR A 799 -31.31 -29.43 -10.94
C THR A 799 -31.51 -29.90 -12.38
N PRO A 800 -30.43 -30.05 -13.17
CA PRO A 800 -30.51 -30.52 -14.55
C PRO A 800 -31.27 -31.85 -14.69
N LYS A 801 -32.15 -31.96 -15.69
CA LYS A 801 -33.03 -33.13 -15.90
C LYS A 801 -32.36 -34.29 -16.64
N ASN A 802 -31.48 -33.99 -17.59
CA ASN A 802 -30.98 -34.98 -18.56
C ASN A 802 -29.50 -35.35 -18.35
N ASP A 803 -28.67 -34.43 -17.85
CA ASP A 803 -27.21 -34.57 -17.73
C ASP A 803 -26.71 -33.82 -16.48
N LYS A 804 -25.52 -34.16 -15.97
CA LYS A 804 -24.91 -33.41 -14.86
C LYS A 804 -24.51 -31.99 -15.30
N PRO A 805 -24.55 -30.97 -14.40
CA PRO A 805 -24.13 -29.62 -14.76
C PRO A 805 -22.64 -29.60 -15.09
N ASP A 806 -22.28 -29.03 -16.24
CA ASP A 806 -20.89 -28.85 -16.64
C ASP A 806 -20.23 -27.76 -15.77
N CYS A 807 -21.00 -26.76 -15.31
CA CYS A 807 -20.54 -25.70 -14.42
C CYS A 807 -21.61 -25.32 -13.41
N THR A 808 -21.26 -25.28 -12.12
CA THR A 808 -22.16 -24.92 -11.03
C THR A 808 -21.64 -23.70 -10.26
N PHE A 809 -22.47 -22.67 -10.15
CA PHE A 809 -22.21 -21.47 -9.36
C PHE A 809 -22.91 -21.57 -8.01
N ILE A 810 -22.24 -21.11 -6.95
CA ILE A 810 -22.76 -21.06 -5.59
C ILE A 810 -22.45 -19.68 -5.03
N LEU A 811 -23.48 -18.87 -4.80
CA LEU A 811 -23.37 -17.47 -4.38
C LEU A 811 -24.66 -16.99 -3.72
N GLU A 812 -24.60 -15.91 -2.95
CA GLU A 812 -25.79 -15.25 -2.36
C GLU A 812 -26.65 -14.57 -3.45
N ASP A 813 -27.97 -14.51 -3.23
CA ASP A 813 -28.97 -13.90 -4.14
C ASP A 813 -28.66 -12.44 -4.49
N ASP A 814 -28.18 -11.67 -3.51
CA ASP A 814 -27.73 -10.30 -3.71
C ASP A 814 -26.46 -10.22 -4.56
N LEU A 815 -25.50 -11.14 -4.35
CA LEU A 815 -24.27 -11.19 -5.13
C LEU A 815 -24.55 -11.65 -6.58
N PHE A 816 -25.52 -12.53 -6.80
CA PHE A 816 -25.93 -12.91 -8.14
C PHE A 816 -26.49 -11.70 -8.89
N THR A 817 -27.35 -10.91 -8.23
CA THR A 817 -27.90 -9.67 -8.83
C THR A 817 -26.79 -8.68 -9.17
N GLN A 818 -25.84 -8.46 -8.24
CA GLN A 818 -24.70 -7.56 -8.41
C GLN A 818 -23.72 -7.98 -9.52
N ILE A 819 -23.56 -9.28 -9.74
CA ILE A 819 -22.75 -9.79 -10.86
C ILE A 819 -23.48 -9.57 -12.18
N MET A 820 -24.80 -9.78 -12.20
CA MET A 820 -25.62 -9.68 -13.42
C MET A 820 -25.88 -8.24 -13.86
N ASP A 821 -25.88 -7.28 -12.94
CA ASP A 821 -25.99 -5.84 -13.23
C ASP A 821 -24.64 -5.13 -13.42
N GLY A 822 -23.53 -5.87 -13.25
CA GLY A 822 -22.17 -5.37 -13.46
C GLY A 822 -21.57 -4.58 -12.29
N SER A 823 -22.30 -4.41 -11.18
CA SER A 823 -21.81 -3.70 -9.99
C SER A 823 -20.72 -4.44 -9.22
N THR A 824 -20.64 -5.76 -9.36
CA THR A 824 -19.58 -6.58 -8.77
C THR A 824 -18.92 -7.44 -9.82
N ASP A 825 -17.59 -7.31 -9.92
CA ASP A 825 -16.79 -8.14 -10.80
C ASP A 825 -16.85 -9.63 -10.35
N PRO A 826 -17.32 -10.55 -11.22
CA PRO A 826 -17.48 -11.96 -10.86
C PRO A 826 -16.15 -12.65 -10.56
N GLN A 827 -15.03 -12.18 -11.12
CA GLN A 827 -13.72 -12.74 -10.87
C GLN A 827 -13.21 -12.37 -9.46
N LYS A 828 -13.41 -11.12 -9.01
CA LYS A 828 -13.17 -10.69 -7.61
C LYS A 828 -14.10 -11.40 -6.64
N ALA A 829 -15.37 -11.61 -6.99
CA ALA A 829 -16.30 -12.39 -6.19
C ALA A 829 -15.81 -13.84 -6.02
N PHE A 830 -15.25 -14.43 -7.09
CA PHE A 830 -14.66 -15.77 -7.05
C PHE A 830 -13.37 -15.84 -6.22
N MET A 831 -12.44 -14.90 -6.42
CA MET A 831 -11.15 -14.87 -5.68
C MET A 831 -11.33 -14.59 -4.17
N SER A 832 -12.35 -13.81 -3.80
CA SER A 832 -12.70 -13.56 -2.40
C SER A 832 -13.47 -14.72 -1.73
N GLY A 833 -13.79 -15.78 -2.49
CA GLY A 833 -14.56 -16.93 -2.01
C GLY A 833 -16.06 -16.69 -1.86
N LYS A 834 -16.55 -15.49 -2.22
CA LYS A 834 -17.97 -15.12 -2.13
C LYS A 834 -18.83 -15.74 -3.25
N LEU A 835 -18.26 -15.90 -4.44
CA LEU A 835 -18.77 -16.75 -5.51
C LEU A 835 -17.93 -18.03 -5.53
N LYS A 836 -18.55 -19.20 -5.50
CA LYS A 836 -17.86 -20.47 -5.69
C LYS A 836 -18.33 -21.12 -6.97
N ILE A 837 -17.38 -21.51 -7.82
CA ILE A 837 -17.63 -22.23 -9.07
C ILE A 837 -17.09 -23.65 -8.90
N THR A 838 -17.89 -24.65 -9.24
CA THR A 838 -17.49 -26.06 -9.25
C THR A 838 -17.83 -26.70 -10.58
N GLY A 839 -17.00 -27.64 -11.05
CA GLY A 839 -17.09 -28.19 -12.41
C GLY A 839 -16.09 -27.51 -13.35
N ASN A 840 -16.45 -27.39 -14.63
CA ASN A 840 -15.62 -26.77 -15.66
C ASN A 840 -15.64 -25.24 -15.53
N VAL A 841 -14.67 -24.70 -14.80
CA VAL A 841 -14.53 -23.26 -14.54
C VAL A 841 -14.33 -22.46 -15.83
N LEU A 842 -13.69 -23.01 -16.86
CA LEU A 842 -13.54 -22.36 -18.18
C LEU A 842 -14.89 -22.18 -18.89
N ALA A 843 -15.84 -23.09 -18.66
CA ALA A 843 -17.18 -22.96 -19.22
C ALA A 843 -17.93 -21.74 -18.67
N SER A 844 -17.61 -21.29 -17.44
CA SER A 844 -18.22 -20.07 -16.86
C SER A 844 -17.94 -18.80 -17.65
N GLN A 845 -16.80 -18.74 -18.37
CA GLN A 845 -16.41 -17.58 -19.17
C GLN A 845 -17.25 -17.41 -20.44
N LYS A 846 -17.89 -18.49 -20.93
CA LYS A 846 -18.75 -18.46 -22.11
C LYS A 846 -20.11 -17.79 -21.85
N LEU A 847 -20.49 -17.60 -20.59
CA LEU A 847 -21.76 -16.97 -20.24
C LEU A 847 -21.83 -15.48 -20.65
N GLN A 848 -20.68 -14.78 -20.71
CA GLN A 848 -20.64 -13.37 -21.09
C GLN A 848 -21.17 -13.12 -22.51
N ALA A 849 -20.99 -14.08 -23.42
CA ALA A 849 -21.51 -14.03 -24.79
C ALA A 849 -23.06 -14.10 -24.87
N ILE A 850 -23.74 -14.56 -23.82
CA ILE A 850 -25.20 -14.68 -23.76
C ILE A 850 -25.86 -13.34 -23.39
N TRP A 851 -25.13 -12.49 -22.66
CA TRP A 851 -25.68 -11.26 -22.09
C TRP A 851 -25.49 -10.02 -22.94
N GLU A 852 -24.60 -10.02 -23.94
CA GLU A 852 -24.42 -8.90 -24.87
C GLU A 852 -25.38 -8.98 -26.08
N ASN A 853 -25.85 -7.83 -26.56
CA ASN A 853 -26.73 -7.71 -27.74
C ASN A 853 -25.88 -7.82 -29.03
N PRO A 854 -26.23 -8.71 -29.97
CA PRO A 854 -25.58 -8.78 -31.26
C PRO A 854 -26.39 -7.96 -32.27
N GLU A 855 -25.89 -6.82 -32.72
CA GLU A 855 -26.30 -6.25 -34.00
C GLU A 855 -25.15 -5.43 -34.59
N GLU A 856 -24.97 -5.62 -35.91
CA GLU A 856 -24.02 -5.00 -36.84
C GLU A 856 -22.63 -5.67 -36.99
N GLU A 857 -22.65 -6.85 -37.61
CA GLU A 857 -21.62 -7.29 -38.57
C GLU A 857 -22.19 -7.10 -39.99
N GLU A 858 -21.39 -6.58 -40.94
CA GLU A 858 -21.37 -7.17 -42.29
C GLU A 858 -20.05 -6.87 -43.06
N GLU A 859 -19.69 -7.87 -43.88
CA GLU A 859 -18.41 -8.22 -44.48
C GLU A 859 -17.97 -7.41 -45.73
N LYS A 860 -16.66 -7.47 -46.07
CA LYS A 860 -16.17 -8.09 -47.34
C LYS A 860 -14.64 -8.20 -47.43
N MET A 861 -14.17 -9.37 -47.86
CA MET A 861 -12.77 -9.74 -48.13
C MET A 861 -12.27 -9.26 -49.51
N SER A 862 -10.99 -8.84 -49.63
CA SER A 862 -10.09 -9.25 -50.73
C SER A 862 -8.63 -8.81 -50.50
N PHE A 863 -7.71 -9.50 -51.16
CA PHE A 863 -6.24 -9.50 -51.04
C PHE A 863 -5.52 -8.13 -51.19
N ALA A 864 -4.35 -8.00 -50.53
CA ALA A 864 -3.48 -6.82 -50.50
C ALA A 864 -2.89 -6.43 -51.87
N PRO A 865 -2.73 -5.12 -52.12
CA PRO A 865 -1.38 -4.54 -52.15
C PRO A 865 -1.27 -3.18 -51.42
N ALA A 866 -0.04 -2.67 -51.31
CA ALA A 866 0.37 -1.46 -50.58
C ALA A 866 -0.52 -0.21 -50.81
N PRO A 867 -0.63 0.71 -49.83
CA PRO A 867 -1.47 1.90 -49.96
C PRO A 867 -0.91 2.86 -51.01
N GLU A 868 -1.51 2.85 -52.20
CA GLU A 868 -1.74 4.06 -52.98
C GLU A 868 -2.93 4.80 -52.35
N ASN A 869 -2.68 5.52 -51.25
CA ASN A 869 -3.56 6.56 -50.76
C ASN A 869 -2.69 7.66 -50.17
N ASN A 870 -2.93 8.91 -50.61
CA ASN A 870 -2.14 10.12 -50.32
C ASN A 870 -2.21 10.60 -48.84
N GLU A 871 -2.48 9.72 -47.88
CA GLU A 871 -2.51 10.07 -46.45
C GLU A 871 -1.14 9.75 -45.81
N LEU A 872 -0.57 10.75 -45.12
CA LEU A 872 0.71 10.59 -44.42
C LEU A 872 0.59 9.52 -43.32
N PRO A 873 1.60 8.62 -43.17
CA PRO A 873 1.60 7.62 -42.12
C PRO A 873 1.59 8.25 -40.72
N MET A 874 0.94 7.57 -39.77
CA MET A 874 0.90 7.99 -38.37
C MET A 874 2.26 7.78 -37.70
N LYS A 875 2.56 8.48 -36.61
CA LYS A 875 3.85 8.32 -35.92
C LYS A 875 4.02 6.89 -35.39
N SER A 876 2.94 6.31 -34.86
CA SER A 876 2.96 4.94 -34.36
C SER A 876 3.19 3.89 -35.45
N ASP A 877 2.89 4.18 -36.73
CA ASP A 877 3.12 3.25 -37.83
C ASP A 877 4.61 2.88 -37.92
N PHE A 878 5.51 3.86 -37.75
CA PHE A 878 6.97 3.64 -37.75
C PHE A 878 7.44 2.77 -36.59
N VAL A 879 6.75 2.86 -35.45
CA VAL A 879 7.05 2.02 -34.28
C VAL A 879 6.61 0.59 -34.58
N PHE A 880 5.40 0.36 -35.09
CA PHE A 880 4.96 -1.00 -35.44
C PHE A 880 5.82 -1.65 -36.53
N GLU A 881 6.30 -0.87 -37.51
CA GLU A 881 7.24 -1.35 -38.53
C GLU A 881 8.58 -1.78 -37.96
N ALA A 882 9.20 -0.97 -37.08
CA ALA A 882 10.45 -1.35 -36.43
C ALA A 882 10.30 -2.66 -35.64
N PHE A 883 9.14 -2.85 -35.01
CA PHE A 883 8.81 -4.08 -34.31
C PHE A 883 8.59 -5.25 -35.28
N ALA A 884 7.98 -5.02 -36.44
CA ALA A 884 7.77 -6.03 -37.46
C ALA A 884 9.10 -6.54 -38.03
N GLU A 885 10.03 -5.63 -38.35
CA GLU A 885 11.38 -5.94 -38.81
C GLU A 885 12.14 -6.74 -37.73
N ARG A 886 12.05 -6.29 -36.47
CA ARG A 886 12.71 -6.97 -35.35
C ARG A 886 12.17 -8.39 -35.12
N LEU A 887 10.87 -8.57 -35.24
CA LEU A 887 10.24 -9.88 -35.12
C LEU A 887 10.64 -10.82 -36.27
N HIS A 888 10.87 -10.26 -37.47
CA HIS A 888 11.39 -11.01 -38.60
C HIS A 888 12.82 -11.50 -38.36
N GLU A 889 13.69 -10.65 -37.79
CA GLU A 889 15.06 -11.03 -37.42
C GLU A 889 15.11 -12.03 -36.26
N GLU A 890 14.22 -11.91 -35.28
CA GLU A 890 14.17 -12.75 -34.07
C GLU A 890 12.80 -13.42 -33.87
N PRO A 891 12.45 -14.41 -34.71
CA PRO A 891 11.16 -15.09 -34.66
C PRO A 891 10.91 -15.87 -33.35
N GLU A 892 11.97 -16.16 -32.58
CA GLU A 892 11.87 -16.82 -31.27
C GLU A 892 11.16 -15.95 -30.22
N LEU A 893 11.13 -14.62 -30.39
CA LEU A 893 10.42 -13.71 -29.48
C LEU A 893 8.90 -13.98 -29.46
N ALA A 894 8.32 -14.36 -30.61
CA ALA A 894 6.91 -14.71 -30.70
C ALA A 894 6.54 -15.91 -29.81
N LYS A 895 7.40 -16.94 -29.80
CA LYS A 895 7.14 -18.21 -29.09
C LYS A 895 6.99 -18.04 -27.58
N LYS A 896 7.56 -16.98 -26.99
CA LYS A 896 7.47 -16.68 -25.55
C LYS A 896 6.10 -16.09 -25.15
N ILE A 897 5.44 -15.38 -26.06
CA ILE A 897 4.30 -14.53 -25.72
C ILE A 897 2.99 -15.25 -26.00
N LYS A 898 2.83 -15.79 -27.22
CA LYS A 898 1.64 -16.55 -27.66
C LYS A 898 0.32 -15.79 -27.53
N VAL A 899 0.29 -14.53 -27.95
CA VAL A 899 -0.87 -13.62 -27.86
C VAL A 899 -1.07 -12.87 -29.17
N VAL A 900 -2.33 -12.66 -29.56
CA VAL A 900 -2.72 -11.73 -30.64
C VAL A 900 -3.20 -10.41 -30.04
N TYR A 901 -2.46 -9.33 -30.26
CA TYR A 901 -2.86 -7.97 -29.88
C TYR A 901 -3.41 -7.23 -31.10
N HIS A 902 -4.54 -6.55 -30.94
CA HIS A 902 -5.10 -5.65 -31.96
C HIS A 902 -5.07 -4.22 -31.43
N TRP A 903 -4.57 -3.28 -32.21
CA TRP A 903 -4.42 -1.88 -31.84
C TRP A 903 -5.32 -1.03 -32.73
N ASN A 904 -6.20 -0.25 -32.11
CA ASN A 904 -6.91 0.84 -32.76
C ASN A 904 -6.22 2.15 -32.36
N VAL A 905 -5.45 2.74 -33.28
CA VAL A 905 -4.76 4.00 -33.02
C VAL A 905 -5.65 5.16 -33.46
N LEU A 906 -5.84 6.11 -32.57
CA LEU A 906 -6.67 7.29 -32.79
C LEU A 906 -5.81 8.48 -33.22
N GLN A 907 -6.37 9.31 -34.09
CA GLN A 907 -5.87 10.64 -34.39
C GLN A 907 -7.01 11.62 -34.16
N SER A 908 -6.90 12.46 -33.12
CA SER A 908 -7.95 13.42 -32.73
C SER A 908 -9.30 12.74 -32.48
N GLY A 909 -9.29 11.61 -31.76
CA GLY A 909 -10.49 10.86 -31.37
C GLY A 909 -11.12 9.99 -32.46
N LYS A 910 -10.62 10.03 -33.70
CA LYS A 910 -11.08 9.15 -34.80
C LYS A 910 -10.06 8.06 -35.07
N LYS A 911 -10.49 6.88 -35.50
CA LYS A 911 -9.60 5.77 -35.88
C LYS A 911 -8.73 6.21 -37.07
N GLY A 912 -7.44 6.40 -36.84
CA GLY A 912 -6.47 6.83 -37.86
C GLY A 912 -5.72 5.65 -38.47
N SER A 913 -5.37 4.65 -37.66
CA SER A 913 -4.77 3.40 -38.14
C SER A 913 -5.16 2.21 -37.26
N GLU A 914 -4.94 1.00 -37.77
CA GLU A 914 -5.05 -0.21 -36.96
C GLU A 914 -3.95 -1.21 -37.30
N TRP A 915 -3.52 -1.93 -36.27
CA TRP A 915 -2.42 -2.89 -36.35
C TRP A 915 -2.76 -4.18 -35.62
N THR A 916 -2.30 -5.29 -36.17
CA THR A 916 -2.31 -6.58 -35.48
C THR A 916 -0.89 -7.03 -35.21
N VAL A 917 -0.64 -7.42 -33.96
CA VAL A 917 0.59 -8.07 -33.49
C VAL A 917 0.21 -9.51 -33.12
N ASP A 918 0.32 -10.42 -34.08
CA ASP A 918 0.06 -11.85 -33.86
C ASP A 918 1.36 -12.54 -33.44
N LEU A 919 1.50 -12.82 -32.15
CA LEU A 919 2.63 -13.58 -31.60
C LEU A 919 2.22 -15.01 -31.24
N LYS A 920 1.02 -15.43 -31.66
CA LYS A 920 0.40 -16.72 -31.32
C LYS A 920 0.59 -17.76 -32.41
N SER A 921 0.61 -17.33 -33.67
CA SER A 921 0.82 -18.18 -34.83
C SER A 921 2.28 -18.19 -35.29
N GLY A 922 2.79 -19.37 -35.67
CA GLY A 922 4.10 -19.53 -36.32
C GLY A 922 5.29 -18.84 -35.62
N SER A 923 6.05 -18.07 -36.39
CA SER A 923 7.16 -17.21 -35.96
C SER A 923 6.74 -15.82 -35.46
N GLY A 924 5.42 -15.59 -35.37
CA GLY A 924 4.83 -14.27 -35.15
C GLY A 924 4.82 -13.39 -36.40
N SER A 925 3.86 -12.46 -36.46
CA SER A 925 3.73 -11.46 -37.51
C SER A 925 3.12 -10.16 -36.98
N ILE A 926 3.57 -9.03 -37.52
CA ILE A 926 3.00 -7.71 -37.26
C ILE A 926 2.59 -7.13 -38.60
N TYR A 927 1.36 -6.67 -38.72
CA TYR A 927 0.85 -6.12 -39.97
C TYR A 927 -0.30 -5.13 -39.73
N ARG A 928 -0.49 -4.23 -40.69
CA ARG A 928 -1.58 -3.24 -40.68
C ARG A 928 -2.91 -3.92 -40.99
N GLY A 929 -3.96 -3.56 -40.26
CA GLY A 929 -5.28 -4.18 -40.38
C GLY A 929 -5.67 -5.07 -39.19
N PRO A 930 -6.93 -5.55 -39.18
CA PRO A 930 -7.46 -6.41 -38.13
C PRO A 930 -6.87 -7.84 -38.17
N PRO A 931 -7.08 -8.66 -37.12
CA PRO A 931 -6.58 -10.03 -37.08
C PRO A 931 -7.05 -10.88 -38.26
N LYS A 932 -6.12 -11.55 -38.96
CA LYS A 932 -6.38 -12.34 -40.18
C LYS A 932 -7.06 -13.67 -39.87
N SER A 933 -6.88 -14.20 -38.66
CA SER A 933 -7.49 -15.45 -38.21
C SER A 933 -7.84 -15.39 -36.72
N GLY A 934 -9.13 -15.57 -36.39
CA GLY A 934 -9.64 -15.54 -35.02
C GLY A 934 -9.80 -14.12 -34.44
N ARG A 935 -10.28 -14.04 -33.20
CA ARG A 935 -10.38 -12.78 -32.44
C ARG A 935 -9.05 -12.47 -31.75
N ALA A 936 -8.71 -11.18 -31.64
CA ALA A 936 -7.59 -10.75 -30.82
C ALA A 936 -7.80 -11.20 -29.36
N ASP A 937 -6.72 -11.63 -28.71
CA ASP A 937 -6.74 -11.95 -27.28
C ASP A 937 -6.85 -10.65 -26.44
N VAL A 938 -6.32 -9.54 -26.97
CA VAL A 938 -6.42 -8.19 -26.41
C VAL A 938 -6.58 -7.17 -27.54
N THR A 939 -7.53 -6.25 -27.40
CA THR A 939 -7.63 -5.04 -28.22
C THR A 939 -7.27 -3.81 -27.38
N LEU A 940 -6.34 -2.98 -27.86
CA LEU A 940 -5.88 -1.74 -27.24
C LEU A 940 -6.36 -0.56 -28.09
N THR A 941 -6.84 0.51 -27.48
CA THR A 941 -7.29 1.72 -28.19
C THR A 941 -6.75 2.97 -27.50
N MET A 942 -6.03 3.81 -28.25
CA MET A 942 -5.28 4.95 -27.71
C MET A 942 -4.92 5.96 -28.81
N GLU A 943 -4.72 7.23 -28.46
CA GLU A 943 -4.22 8.28 -29.39
C GLU A 943 -2.79 7.99 -29.87
N ASP A 944 -2.45 8.41 -31.09
CA ASP A 944 -1.15 8.19 -31.75
C ASP A 944 0.03 8.63 -30.86
N GLU A 945 -0.06 9.85 -30.33
CA GLU A 945 0.98 10.42 -29.45
C GLU A 945 1.09 9.63 -28.13
N ASP A 946 0.00 9.05 -27.64
CA ASP A 946 -0.01 8.25 -26.41
C ASP A 946 0.59 6.86 -26.66
N VAL A 947 0.41 6.29 -27.86
CA VAL A 947 1.15 5.10 -28.31
C VAL A 947 2.64 5.40 -28.26
N ILE A 948 3.10 6.50 -28.85
CA ILE A 948 4.51 6.90 -28.83
C ILE A 948 5.04 7.08 -27.41
N LEU A 949 4.35 7.85 -26.56
CA LEU A 949 4.82 8.11 -25.20
C LEU A 949 4.87 6.82 -24.37
N MET A 950 3.90 5.92 -24.55
CA MET A 950 3.86 4.64 -23.85
C MET A 950 5.01 3.73 -24.31
N MET A 951 5.24 3.68 -25.61
CA MET A 951 6.32 2.94 -26.24
C MET A 951 7.71 3.52 -25.87
N LEU A 952 7.85 4.83 -25.69
CA LEU A 952 9.12 5.41 -25.21
C LEU A 952 9.31 5.28 -23.69
N GLY A 953 8.39 4.63 -22.97
CA GLY A 953 8.42 4.52 -21.51
C GLY A 953 8.14 5.84 -20.77
N LYS A 954 7.72 6.89 -21.50
CA LYS A 954 7.38 8.23 -20.97
C LYS A 954 5.94 8.32 -20.45
N LEU A 955 5.07 7.39 -20.84
CA LEU A 955 3.70 7.24 -20.33
C LEU A 955 3.52 5.85 -19.72
N ASN A 956 3.21 5.82 -18.43
CA ASN A 956 2.95 4.57 -17.71
C ASN A 956 1.62 3.93 -18.19
N PRO A 957 1.60 2.67 -18.66
CA PRO A 957 0.39 2.01 -19.19
C PRO A 957 -0.77 1.91 -18.18
N GLN A 958 -0.47 1.69 -16.91
CA GLN A 958 -1.49 1.63 -15.85
C GLN A 958 -2.14 3.00 -15.63
N ARG A 959 -1.34 4.07 -15.62
CA ARG A 959 -1.83 5.45 -15.54
C ARG A 959 -2.67 5.81 -16.76
N ALA A 960 -2.22 5.47 -17.97
CA ALA A 960 -2.97 5.70 -19.19
C ALA A 960 -4.34 5.00 -19.19
N PHE A 961 -4.38 3.76 -18.65
CA PHE A 961 -5.64 3.02 -18.46
C PHE A 961 -6.56 3.69 -17.42
N MET A 962 -6.03 4.06 -16.25
CA MET A 962 -6.80 4.72 -15.18
C MET A 962 -7.35 6.10 -15.60
N THR A 963 -6.66 6.83 -16.48
CA THR A 963 -7.12 8.13 -16.98
C THR A 963 -7.97 8.03 -18.25
N GLY A 964 -8.30 6.83 -18.72
CA GLY A 964 -9.09 6.62 -19.94
C GLY A 964 -8.38 6.91 -21.26
N ARG A 965 -7.08 7.19 -21.23
CA ARG A 965 -6.21 7.44 -22.40
C ARG A 965 -5.89 6.13 -23.15
N LEU A 966 -5.80 5.03 -22.42
CA LEU A 966 -5.70 3.67 -22.96
C LEU A 966 -6.98 2.90 -22.63
N LYS A 967 -7.68 2.40 -23.64
CA LYS A 967 -8.81 1.48 -23.47
C LYS A 967 -8.38 0.07 -23.84
N ILE A 968 -8.74 -0.92 -23.02
CA ILE A 968 -8.35 -2.32 -23.21
C ILE A 968 -9.62 -3.16 -23.24
N LYS A 969 -9.76 -4.00 -24.27
CA LYS A 969 -10.81 -5.02 -24.41
C LYS A 969 -10.15 -6.39 -24.53
N GLY A 970 -10.70 -7.43 -23.92
CA GLY A 970 -10.08 -8.77 -23.88
C GLY A 970 -9.26 -9.02 -22.61
N ASN A 971 -8.28 -9.91 -22.66
CA ASN A 971 -7.55 -10.35 -21.47
C ASN A 971 -6.47 -9.33 -21.05
N ILE A 972 -6.83 -8.43 -20.13
CA ILE A 972 -5.96 -7.36 -19.65
C ILE A 972 -4.63 -7.86 -19.07
N MET A 973 -4.57 -9.06 -18.48
CA MET A 973 -3.31 -9.61 -17.93
C MET A 973 -2.29 -9.91 -19.01
N LEU A 974 -2.72 -10.19 -20.24
CA LEU A 974 -1.81 -10.39 -21.37
C LEU A 974 -1.10 -9.11 -21.79
N THR A 975 -1.60 -7.92 -21.43
CA THR A 975 -0.86 -6.66 -21.64
C THR A 975 0.45 -6.59 -20.86
N GLN A 976 0.58 -7.34 -19.76
CA GLN A 976 1.86 -7.44 -19.03
C GLN A 976 2.94 -8.14 -19.87
N LYS A 977 2.55 -9.14 -20.67
CA LYS A 977 3.47 -9.83 -21.58
C LYS A 977 3.92 -8.93 -22.73
N LEU A 978 3.02 -8.08 -23.22
CA LEU A 978 3.36 -7.04 -24.20
C LEU A 978 4.37 -6.04 -23.64
N ASN A 979 4.16 -5.59 -22.40
CA ASN A 979 5.13 -4.73 -21.71
C ASN A 979 6.47 -5.44 -21.46
N GLN A 980 6.48 -6.73 -21.16
CA GLN A 980 7.72 -7.50 -21.02
C GLN A 980 8.50 -7.57 -22.34
N LEU A 981 7.82 -7.89 -23.45
CA LEU A 981 8.42 -7.85 -24.80
C LEU A 981 9.01 -6.48 -25.10
N TRP A 982 8.23 -5.44 -24.79
CA TRP A 982 8.60 -4.06 -25.02
C TRP A 982 9.88 -3.68 -24.27
N GLN A 983 9.98 -4.06 -23.00
CA GLN A 983 11.17 -3.84 -22.18
C GLN A 983 12.37 -4.70 -22.62
N GLU A 984 12.15 -5.92 -23.11
CA GLU A 984 13.22 -6.75 -23.69
C GLU A 984 13.79 -6.09 -24.96
N ILE A 985 12.94 -5.51 -25.82
CA ILE A 985 13.37 -4.81 -27.04
C ILE A 985 14.13 -3.53 -26.69
N LEU A 986 13.63 -2.70 -25.77
CA LEU A 986 14.30 -1.46 -25.34
C LEU A 986 15.64 -1.70 -24.62
N LYS A 987 15.79 -2.83 -23.91
CA LYS A 987 17.02 -3.20 -23.21
C LYS A 987 18.01 -3.95 -24.08
N SER A 988 17.59 -4.37 -25.28
CA SER A 988 18.51 -4.98 -26.23
C SER A 988 19.26 -3.86 -26.96
N ASP A 989 20.59 -3.88 -26.96
CA ASP A 989 21.42 -3.04 -27.87
C ASP A 989 21.21 -3.38 -29.37
N ARG A 990 20.10 -4.07 -29.70
CA ARG A 990 19.80 -4.70 -30.98
C ARG A 990 18.77 -3.92 -31.81
N ALA A 991 17.97 -3.04 -31.19
CA ALA A 991 17.07 -2.12 -31.89
C ALA A 991 17.75 -0.75 -32.07
N VAL A 992 18.80 -0.72 -32.91
CA VAL A 992 19.73 0.42 -33.07
C VAL A 992 19.04 1.69 -33.59
N GLU A 993 17.89 1.56 -34.24
CA GLU A 993 17.06 2.66 -34.73
C GLU A 993 16.29 3.38 -33.61
N LEU A 994 15.85 2.67 -32.56
CA LEU A 994 14.96 3.23 -31.53
C LEU A 994 15.57 4.43 -30.77
N PRO A 995 16.86 4.46 -30.41
CA PRO A 995 17.49 5.64 -29.82
C PRO A 995 17.40 6.89 -30.72
N ILE A 996 17.61 6.74 -32.03
CA ILE A 996 17.54 7.85 -33.00
C ILE A 996 16.07 8.28 -33.20
N LEU A 997 15.18 7.31 -33.35
CA LEU A 997 13.74 7.55 -33.55
C LEU A 997 13.09 8.23 -32.32
N SER A 998 13.56 7.90 -31.10
CA SER A 998 13.05 8.50 -29.85
C SER A 998 13.20 10.03 -29.78
N ALA A 999 14.26 10.56 -30.40
CA ALA A 999 14.53 11.99 -30.49
C ALA A 999 13.61 12.70 -31.50
N ILE A 1000 13.08 11.96 -32.49
CA ILE A 1000 12.24 12.50 -33.56
C ILE A 1000 10.76 12.43 -33.17
N LEU A 1001 10.33 11.33 -32.56
CA LEU A 1001 8.92 11.03 -32.34
C LEU A 1001 8.28 11.83 -31.18
N GLY A 1002 9.09 12.42 -30.28
CA GLY A 1002 8.61 13.03 -29.03
C GLY A 1002 8.59 14.56 -28.92
N ASP A 1003 9.10 15.32 -29.90
CA ASP A 1003 9.35 16.76 -29.71
C ASP A 1003 8.22 17.68 -30.25
N LYS A 1004 7.67 17.42 -31.45
CA LYS A 1004 6.59 18.23 -32.06
C LYS A 1004 5.70 17.38 -33.00
N PRO A 1005 4.44 17.78 -33.27
CA PRO A 1005 3.62 17.15 -34.31
C PRO A 1005 4.27 17.29 -35.70
N PHE A 1006 4.10 16.28 -36.56
CA PHE A 1006 4.49 16.42 -37.98
C PHE A 1006 3.58 17.43 -38.66
N ASP A 1007 4.16 18.21 -39.57
CA ASP A 1007 3.37 19.10 -40.43
C ASP A 1007 2.74 18.24 -41.53
N PRO A 1008 1.40 18.10 -41.58
CA PRO A 1008 0.74 17.24 -42.56
C PRO A 1008 0.87 17.78 -43.99
N THR A 1009 1.40 18.99 -44.16
CA THR A 1009 1.67 19.57 -45.48
C THR A 1009 3.07 19.27 -45.99
N LEU A 1010 3.95 18.63 -45.21
CA LEU A 1010 5.35 18.35 -45.58
C LEU A 1010 5.61 16.85 -45.68
N ARG A 1011 5.96 16.37 -46.87
CA ARG A 1011 6.32 14.95 -47.10
C ARG A 1011 7.65 14.59 -46.44
N SER A 1012 8.55 15.56 -46.33
CA SER A 1012 9.88 15.39 -45.73
C SER A 1012 9.86 14.99 -44.26
N GLU A 1013 8.83 15.36 -43.49
CA GLU A 1013 8.74 15.08 -42.05
C GLU A 1013 8.80 13.57 -41.77
N THR A 1014 8.12 12.75 -42.58
CA THR A 1014 8.19 11.28 -42.49
C THR A 1014 9.48 10.72 -43.10
N CYS A 1015 10.03 11.39 -44.12
CA CYS A 1015 11.26 10.96 -44.77
C CYS A 1015 12.52 11.11 -43.88
N PHE A 1016 12.52 12.04 -42.91
CA PHE A 1016 13.59 12.10 -41.91
C PHE A 1016 13.58 10.92 -40.94
N VAL A 1017 12.41 10.35 -40.65
CA VAL A 1017 12.29 9.12 -39.86
C VAL A 1017 12.97 7.96 -40.59
N GLU A 1018 12.69 7.83 -41.89
CA GLU A 1018 13.30 6.83 -42.78
C GLU A 1018 14.82 7.03 -42.94
N LEU A 1019 15.27 8.29 -43.04
CA LEU A 1019 16.69 8.62 -43.03
C LEU A 1019 17.37 8.17 -41.72
N GLY A 1020 16.73 8.42 -40.57
CA GLY A 1020 17.22 7.98 -39.27
C GLY A 1020 17.38 6.45 -39.16
N LYS A 1021 16.40 5.69 -39.67
CA LYS A 1021 16.49 4.21 -39.76
C LYS A 1021 17.73 3.78 -40.56
N ARG A 1022 17.93 4.33 -41.76
CA ARG A 1022 19.07 3.97 -42.63
C ARG A 1022 20.42 4.29 -42.00
N VAL A 1023 20.54 5.46 -41.37
CA VAL A 1023 21.77 5.87 -40.67
C VAL A 1023 22.07 4.92 -39.50
N SER A 1024 21.07 4.51 -38.72
CA SER A 1024 21.27 3.61 -37.58
C SER A 1024 21.82 2.24 -37.97
N ARG A 1025 21.52 1.77 -39.19
CA ARG A 1025 21.99 0.50 -39.75
C ARG A 1025 23.37 0.58 -40.40
N GLN A 1026 23.99 1.76 -40.44
CA GLN A 1026 25.32 1.99 -41.02
C GLN A 1026 26.25 2.72 -40.03
N PRO A 1027 26.68 2.04 -38.94
CA PRO A 1027 27.49 2.67 -37.90
C PRO A 1027 28.86 3.16 -38.40
N ASP A 1028 29.36 2.61 -39.51
CA ASP A 1028 30.60 3.02 -40.17
C ASP A 1028 30.49 4.39 -40.85
N LEU A 1029 29.28 4.90 -41.14
CA LEU A 1029 29.07 6.26 -41.66
C LEU A 1029 29.69 7.33 -40.75
N ILE A 1030 29.66 7.13 -39.42
CA ILE A 1030 30.24 8.06 -38.44
C ILE A 1030 31.74 8.23 -38.72
N THR A 1031 32.46 7.11 -38.84
CA THR A 1031 33.90 7.13 -39.13
C THR A 1031 34.23 7.57 -40.55
N LYS A 1032 33.36 7.27 -41.53
CA LYS A 1032 33.58 7.59 -42.96
C LYS A 1032 33.32 9.06 -43.29
N LEU A 1033 32.34 9.68 -42.65
CA LEU A 1033 31.91 11.05 -42.95
C LEU A 1033 32.38 12.06 -41.89
N ASN A 1034 32.39 11.68 -40.59
CA ASN A 1034 32.84 12.49 -39.46
C ASN A 1034 32.40 13.98 -39.53
N THR A 1035 31.11 14.19 -39.79
CA THR A 1035 30.54 15.49 -40.14
C THR A 1035 29.14 15.63 -39.55
N ALA A 1036 28.65 16.86 -39.41
CA ALA A 1036 27.26 17.13 -39.06
C ALA A 1036 26.58 17.89 -40.20
N PHE A 1037 25.40 17.41 -40.60
CA PHE A 1037 24.59 17.98 -41.67
C PHE A 1037 23.43 18.77 -41.09
N GLU A 1038 23.25 19.99 -41.58
CA GLU A 1038 22.03 20.77 -41.41
C GLU A 1038 21.18 20.68 -42.67
N TRP A 1039 19.89 20.41 -42.51
CA TRP A 1039 18.92 20.37 -43.60
C TRP A 1039 17.88 21.47 -43.39
N ASN A 1040 17.79 22.37 -44.36
CA ASN A 1040 16.82 23.44 -44.43
C ASN A 1040 15.77 23.09 -45.50
N VAL A 1041 14.66 22.50 -45.10
CA VAL A 1041 13.62 22.09 -46.06
C VAL A 1041 12.74 23.27 -46.42
N THR A 1042 12.51 23.44 -47.72
CA THR A 1042 11.69 24.50 -48.29
C THR A 1042 10.44 23.95 -48.97
N LYS A 1043 9.35 24.71 -48.93
CA LYS A 1043 8.15 24.49 -49.74
C LYS A 1043 7.67 25.84 -50.25
N ASP A 1044 7.33 25.92 -51.53
CA ASP A 1044 6.96 27.17 -52.21
C ASP A 1044 8.03 28.28 -52.05
N GLY A 1045 9.31 27.91 -52.08
CA GLY A 1045 10.44 28.84 -51.96
C GLY A 1045 10.70 29.39 -50.56
N LYS A 1046 9.97 28.94 -49.52
CA LYS A 1046 10.17 29.36 -48.12
C LYS A 1046 10.66 28.20 -47.27
N LYS A 1047 11.59 28.45 -46.34
CA LYS A 1047 12.01 27.48 -45.32
C LYS A 1047 10.83 27.15 -44.40
N LYS A 1048 10.52 25.85 -44.27
CA LYS A 1048 9.39 25.34 -43.47
C LYS A 1048 9.85 24.57 -42.25
N THR A 1049 10.87 23.74 -42.40
CA THR A 1049 11.40 22.90 -41.31
C THR A 1049 12.92 22.82 -41.40
N GLN A 1050 13.57 22.54 -40.28
CA GLN A 1050 15.02 22.43 -40.15
C GLN A 1050 15.36 21.16 -39.38
N TRP A 1051 16.40 20.45 -39.83
CA TRP A 1051 16.85 19.19 -39.23
C TRP A 1051 18.37 19.14 -39.12
N ILE A 1052 18.87 18.47 -38.08
CA ILE A 1052 20.30 18.26 -37.86
C ILE A 1052 20.57 16.77 -37.77
N LEU A 1053 21.43 16.26 -38.65
CA LEU A 1053 22.00 14.92 -38.59
C LEU A 1053 23.46 15.01 -38.14
N ASP A 1054 23.73 14.64 -36.89
CA ASP A 1054 25.07 14.60 -36.31
C ASP A 1054 25.68 13.20 -36.50
N LEU A 1055 26.70 13.11 -37.38
CA LEU A 1055 27.57 11.94 -37.55
C LEU A 1055 29.00 12.22 -37.08
N LYS A 1056 29.20 13.25 -36.25
CA LYS A 1056 30.49 13.62 -35.65
C LYS A 1056 30.61 13.09 -34.23
N SER A 1057 29.50 13.05 -33.51
CA SER A 1057 29.43 12.46 -32.17
C SER A 1057 29.59 10.94 -32.21
N ALA A 1058 30.09 10.34 -31.12
CA ALA A 1058 30.32 8.89 -31.00
C ALA A 1058 29.07 8.02 -31.21
N LYS A 1059 27.87 8.62 -31.13
CA LYS A 1059 26.59 8.02 -31.49
C LYS A 1059 25.87 8.94 -32.48
N PRO A 1060 25.29 8.41 -33.56
CA PRO A 1060 24.59 9.23 -34.55
C PRO A 1060 23.29 9.78 -33.94
N MET A 1061 22.96 11.03 -34.26
CA MET A 1061 21.76 11.69 -33.75
C MET A 1061 21.06 12.45 -34.87
N LEU A 1062 19.72 12.38 -34.91
CA LEU A 1062 18.87 13.15 -35.81
C LEU A 1062 17.84 13.91 -34.99
N CYS A 1063 17.77 15.23 -35.15
CA CYS A 1063 16.83 16.07 -34.41
C CYS A 1063 16.22 17.18 -35.27
N ARG A 1064 15.03 17.63 -34.88
CA ARG A 1064 14.29 18.71 -35.55
C ARG A 1064 14.57 20.04 -34.85
N GLY A 1065 14.85 21.09 -35.64
CA GLY A 1065 15.19 22.43 -35.14
C GLY A 1065 16.67 22.78 -35.32
N PRO A 1066 17.13 23.90 -34.71
CA PRO A 1066 18.52 24.32 -34.78
C PRO A 1066 19.44 23.40 -33.97
N ALA A 1067 20.74 23.43 -34.28
CA ALA A 1067 21.73 22.64 -33.55
C ALA A 1067 21.79 23.03 -32.06
N LYS A 1068 21.91 22.02 -31.18
CA LYS A 1068 22.12 22.21 -29.74
C LYS A 1068 23.53 22.76 -29.47
N GLU A 1069 23.72 23.46 -28.33
CA GLU A 1069 25.03 24.00 -27.92
C GLU A 1069 26.12 22.91 -27.98
N GLY A 1070 27.20 23.17 -28.74
CA GLY A 1070 28.33 22.25 -28.91
C GLY A 1070 28.39 21.51 -30.26
N VAL A 1071 27.29 21.44 -31.02
CA VAL A 1071 27.27 20.82 -32.37
C VAL A 1071 27.29 21.92 -33.44
N LYS A 1072 28.43 22.08 -34.15
CA LYS A 1072 28.51 22.99 -35.30
C LYS A 1072 28.38 22.18 -36.61
N PRO A 1073 27.26 22.29 -37.36
CA PRO A 1073 27.13 21.64 -38.66
C PRO A 1073 28.17 22.19 -39.63
N THR A 1074 28.85 21.29 -40.32
CA THR A 1074 29.92 21.57 -41.28
C THR A 1074 29.42 21.58 -42.72
N ILE A 1075 28.21 21.08 -42.94
CA ILE A 1075 27.52 21.08 -44.24
C ILE A 1075 26.07 21.53 -44.00
N SER A 1076 25.58 22.49 -44.79
CA SER A 1076 24.18 22.91 -44.82
C SER A 1076 23.57 22.64 -46.19
N ILE A 1077 22.40 21.98 -46.20
CA ILE A 1077 21.67 21.57 -47.40
C ILE A 1077 20.29 22.23 -47.35
N THR A 1078 20.03 23.15 -48.27
CA THR A 1078 18.69 23.68 -48.50
C THR A 1078 18.05 22.92 -49.64
N ILE A 1079 16.90 22.28 -49.42
CA ILE A 1079 16.26 21.38 -50.38
C ILE A 1079 14.75 21.56 -50.40
N ASN A 1080 14.11 21.34 -51.54
CA ASN A 1080 12.65 21.35 -51.65
C ASN A 1080 12.05 20.08 -51.02
N ASP A 1081 10.90 20.21 -50.34
CA ASP A 1081 10.15 19.13 -49.68
C ASP A 1081 9.93 17.91 -50.59
N ASP A 1082 9.47 18.13 -51.83
CA ASP A 1082 9.18 17.06 -52.77
C ASP A 1082 10.45 16.38 -53.28
N VAL A 1083 11.51 17.16 -53.53
CA VAL A 1083 12.81 16.65 -53.99
C VAL A 1083 13.46 15.78 -52.90
N PHE A 1084 13.41 16.20 -51.64
CA PHE A 1084 13.91 15.40 -50.52
C PHE A 1084 13.11 14.10 -50.35
N ALA A 1085 11.77 14.19 -50.42
CA ALA A 1085 10.92 13.01 -50.30
C ALA A 1085 11.16 12.01 -51.45
N ASP A 1086 11.26 12.50 -52.69
CA ASP A 1086 11.52 11.67 -53.85
C ASP A 1086 12.91 11.03 -53.81
N TRP A 1087 13.90 11.71 -53.23
CA TRP A 1087 15.22 11.11 -52.98
C TRP A 1087 15.17 9.95 -51.97
N ILE A 1088 14.57 10.18 -50.80
CA ILE A 1088 14.48 9.16 -49.75
C ILE A 1088 13.70 7.93 -50.26
N HIS A 1089 12.68 8.14 -51.09
CA HIS A 1089 11.92 7.07 -51.73
C HIS A 1089 12.52 6.56 -53.05
N PHE A 1090 13.75 6.97 -53.39
CA PHE A 1090 14.48 6.54 -54.59
C PHE A 1090 13.77 6.79 -55.93
N LYS A 1091 12.81 7.72 -55.97
CA LYS A 1091 12.17 8.19 -57.21
C LYS A 1091 13.12 9.04 -58.05
N ILE A 1092 14.12 9.65 -57.40
CA ILE A 1092 15.24 10.33 -58.05
C ILE A 1092 16.57 9.84 -57.49
N ASN A 1093 17.62 9.82 -58.32
CA ASN A 1093 18.94 9.36 -57.91
C ASN A 1093 19.77 10.50 -57.27
N PRO A 1094 20.82 10.19 -56.49
CA PRO A 1094 21.67 11.20 -55.84
C PRO A 1094 22.17 12.34 -56.74
N ASN A 1095 22.57 12.03 -57.98
CA ASN A 1095 23.08 13.04 -58.91
C ASN A 1095 21.98 14.02 -59.38
N GLN A 1096 20.72 13.56 -59.44
CA GLN A 1096 19.57 14.42 -59.73
C GLN A 1096 19.26 15.36 -58.57
N VAL A 1097 19.45 14.92 -57.33
CA VAL A 1097 19.32 15.79 -56.14
C VAL A 1097 20.39 16.90 -56.16
N LEU A 1098 21.64 16.54 -56.46
CA LEU A 1098 22.76 17.48 -56.53
C LEU A 1098 22.65 18.49 -57.69
N SER A 1099 21.87 18.18 -58.72
CA SER A 1099 21.67 19.02 -59.91
C SER A 1099 20.32 19.73 -59.96
N ASP A 1100 19.47 19.52 -58.95
CA ASP A 1100 18.18 20.21 -58.84
C ASP A 1100 18.38 21.71 -58.56
N LYS A 1101 17.70 22.56 -59.35
CA LYS A 1101 17.84 24.03 -59.24
C LYS A 1101 17.36 24.58 -57.90
N GLY A 1102 16.50 23.85 -57.19
CA GLY A 1102 16.00 24.21 -55.86
C GLY A 1102 16.89 23.74 -54.70
N THR A 1103 17.94 22.97 -54.99
CA THR A 1103 18.85 22.40 -53.98
C THR A 1103 20.14 23.23 -53.89
N LYS A 1104 20.42 23.80 -52.71
CA LYS A 1104 21.63 24.58 -52.42
C LYS A 1104 22.44 23.89 -51.34
N ILE A 1105 23.73 23.68 -51.57
CA ILE A 1105 24.65 23.03 -50.63
C ILE A 1105 25.76 24.02 -50.27
N GLU A 1106 25.97 24.22 -48.97
CA GLU A 1106 27.05 25.01 -48.40
C GLU A 1106 27.97 24.07 -47.61
N GLY A 1107 29.20 23.86 -48.10
CA GLY A 1107 30.15 22.88 -47.55
C GLY A 1107 30.76 21.98 -48.63
N ASP A 1108 31.44 20.91 -48.22
CA ASP A 1108 32.08 19.96 -49.16
C ASP A 1108 31.03 19.04 -49.82
N VAL A 1109 30.72 19.34 -51.09
CA VAL A 1109 29.76 18.59 -51.92
C VAL A 1109 30.15 17.12 -52.08
N SER A 1110 31.44 16.78 -52.02
CA SER A 1110 31.89 15.39 -52.13
C SER A 1110 31.44 14.54 -50.94
N ILE A 1111 31.33 15.14 -49.74
CA ILE A 1111 30.84 14.49 -48.53
C ILE A 1111 29.32 14.28 -48.62
N VAL A 1112 28.58 15.24 -49.19
CA VAL A 1112 27.15 15.06 -49.47
C VAL A 1112 26.95 13.92 -50.46
N SER A 1113 27.70 13.89 -51.57
CA SER A 1113 27.62 12.80 -52.54
C SER A 1113 27.86 11.42 -51.90
N LYS A 1114 28.89 11.31 -51.03
CA LYS A 1114 29.15 10.09 -50.27
C LYS A 1114 28.00 9.70 -49.34
N LEU A 1115 27.37 10.65 -48.64
CA LEU A 1115 26.19 10.36 -47.81
C LEU A 1115 25.06 9.77 -48.69
N LEU A 1116 24.74 10.45 -49.79
CA LEU A 1116 23.66 10.03 -50.69
C LEU A 1116 23.93 8.64 -51.32
N ASP A 1117 25.19 8.35 -51.67
CA ASP A 1117 25.61 7.08 -52.26
C ASP A 1117 25.61 5.92 -51.24
N ASN A 1118 26.11 6.13 -50.02
CA ASN A 1118 26.12 5.08 -48.98
C ASN A 1118 24.69 4.69 -48.55
N LEU A 1119 23.78 5.67 -48.51
CA LEU A 1119 22.37 5.44 -48.20
C LEU A 1119 21.59 4.77 -49.36
N LYS A 1120 22.16 4.71 -50.57
CA LYS A 1120 21.58 4.01 -51.74
C LYS A 1120 21.77 2.48 -51.68
N VAL A 1121 22.87 2.03 -51.08
CA VAL A 1121 23.27 0.61 -51.01
C VAL A 1121 22.39 -0.21 -50.05
N ALA A 1122 21.69 0.44 -49.11
CA ALA A 1122 20.85 -0.21 -48.10
C ALA A 1122 19.46 -0.68 -48.60
N SER A 1123 19.12 -0.49 -49.87
CA SER A 1123 17.78 -0.79 -50.42
C SER A 1123 17.60 -2.21 -50.99
N LYS A 1124 18.57 -3.10 -50.80
CA LYS A 1124 18.53 -4.50 -51.25
C LYS A 1124 18.53 -5.54 -50.11
N LEU A 1125 18.41 -5.12 -48.86
CA LEU A 1125 18.33 -5.99 -47.68
C LEU A 1125 16.97 -5.83 -47.01
#